data_AF-A0A6I9THR4-F1
#
_entry.id   AF-A0A6I9THR4-F1
#
_cell.length_a   1.000
_cell.length_b   1.000
_cell.length_c   1.000
_cell.angle_alpha   90.00
_cell.angle_beta   90.00
_cell.angle_gamma   90.00
#
_symmetry.space_group_name_H-M   'P 1'
#
loop_
_entity.id
_entity.type
_entity.pdbx_description
1 polymer ?
#
loop_
_entity_poly.entity_id
_entity_poly.type
_entity_poly.pdbx_seq_one_letter_code
_entity_poly.pdbx_strand_id
1 'polypeptide(L)'
;MGSKPWLCPAPTYRTLESYWDTDDDAPGPRCGHTLTAVAATKTHGPRLILFGGATAIEGGNGGAPGIRLAGVTNSVHSYDVLTRKWTRLRPAGEPPSPRAAHAAAAVGTMVVFQGGIGPAGHSTDDLYVLDLTNDKFKWHRVVVQGQGPGPRYGHVMDLVAQRYLVTVSGNDGKRVLSDAWALDTAQKPYAWQRLNPEGDRPSARMYATASARSDGMFLLCGGRDASGTPLADAYGLLMHRNGLWEWTLAPGVSPSPRYQHAAVFVGARLHVTGGVLRGGRAVEGDAAVAVLDTAAGVWLDRNGLVTSRGNKGHSDPDPSLESMRRCRHAAASVGVRIYIYGGLRGDTLLDDFLVAENSEFQSDITPASPSERALTSSPRSNNATLNPFSSPSTPDDRPEMPSSGFLSMDKNSMEKLAEASAAEAEVANAVWQSAQAASANPEETSLSDVNSHSPETTSEGSDTEADVRLHPRAVVVAKEAVGNLGGMVRQLSLDQFENESRRMIPSHNDLSNPTKKFVRQKSPQGLHKKIISTLLRPRNWKPPVNRKFFLDSYEVGELCYAAEQIFMHEPTVLQLKAPVKVFGDLHGQFGDLMRLFDEYGFPSTAGDITYIDYLFLGDYVDRGQHSLETITLLLALKIEYPENVHLIRGNHEAADINALFGFRIECIERMGESDGIWAWTRFNQLFNYLPLAALIEKKIICMHGGIGRSINSVEQIEKLERPITMDAGSIVLMDLLWSDPTENDSVEGLRPNARGPGLVTFGPDRVTDFCKKNKLQLIIRAHECVMDGFERFAQGQLITLFSATNYCGTANNAGAILVVGRGLVIVPKLIHPLPPPLQSPETSPERMTEETWMQELNIQRPPTPTRGRPQPDHDRSSLAYI
;
A
#
# COMPACT_ATOMS: atom_id res chain seq x y z
N MET A 1 -7.97 -7.60 -38.47
CA MET A 1 -9.26 -7.37 -37.78
C MET A 1 -8.95 -7.13 -36.32
N GLY A 2 -9.55 -6.14 -35.66
CA GLY A 2 -9.22 -5.84 -34.25
C GLY A 2 -9.81 -6.89 -33.31
N SER A 3 -9.00 -7.41 -32.40
CA SER A 3 -9.48 -8.17 -31.24
C SER A 3 -10.26 -7.24 -30.32
N LYS A 4 -11.53 -7.53 -30.07
CA LYS A 4 -12.30 -6.85 -29.02
C LYS A 4 -11.68 -7.18 -27.65
N PRO A 5 -11.76 -6.29 -26.65
CA PRO A 5 -11.52 -6.69 -25.26
C PRO A 5 -12.48 -7.83 -24.89
N TRP A 6 -11.96 -8.85 -24.22
CA TRP A 6 -12.73 -10.04 -23.84
C TRP A 6 -13.52 -9.73 -22.56
N LEU A 7 -14.80 -9.42 -22.71
CA LEU A 7 -15.69 -9.16 -21.58
C LEU A 7 -16.02 -10.46 -20.85
N CYS A 8 -15.39 -10.68 -19.69
CA CYS A 8 -15.73 -11.80 -18.81
C CYS A 8 -17.18 -11.66 -18.30
N PRO A 9 -18.02 -12.70 -18.30
CA PRO A 9 -19.38 -12.62 -17.78
C PRO A 9 -19.43 -12.46 -16.24
N ALA A 10 -20.63 -12.41 -15.69
CA ALA A 10 -20.85 -12.52 -14.25
C ALA A 10 -20.55 -13.94 -13.73
N PRO A 11 -19.91 -14.11 -12.55
CA PRO A 11 -19.51 -15.41 -12.04
C PRO A 11 -20.70 -16.21 -11.47
N THR A 12 -20.59 -17.54 -11.50
CA THR A 12 -21.57 -18.45 -10.91
C THR A 12 -21.31 -18.63 -9.40
N TYR A 13 -22.37 -18.55 -8.59
CA TYR A 13 -22.31 -18.77 -7.14
C TYR A 13 -22.65 -20.22 -6.78
N ARG A 14 -21.90 -20.79 -5.82
CA ARG A 14 -22.12 -22.15 -5.27
C ARG A 14 -22.15 -22.10 -3.74
N THR A 15 -22.80 -23.08 -3.11
CA THR A 15 -22.76 -23.24 -1.66
C THR A 15 -21.33 -23.51 -1.19
N LEU A 16 -20.95 -22.90 -0.07
CA LEU A 16 -19.66 -23.04 0.58
C LEU A 16 -19.85 -23.82 1.88
N GLU A 17 -19.19 -24.97 1.99
CA GLU A 17 -19.08 -25.68 3.27
C GLU A 17 -18.31 -24.83 4.28
N SER A 18 -18.84 -24.78 5.50
CA SER A 18 -18.24 -24.11 6.65
C SER A 18 -18.53 -24.90 7.90
N TYR A 19 -17.60 -24.89 8.86
CA TYR A 19 -17.63 -25.72 10.05
C TYR A 19 -17.65 -24.85 11.32
N TRP A 20 -18.08 -25.41 12.45
CA TRP A 20 -18.12 -24.74 13.75
C TRP A 20 -18.03 -25.77 14.88
N ASP A 21 -17.61 -25.34 16.09
CA ASP A 21 -17.47 -26.26 17.24
C ASP A 21 -18.77 -26.40 18.03
N THR A 22 -19.55 -25.32 18.13
CA THR A 22 -20.81 -25.27 18.88
C THR A 22 -21.91 -24.59 18.07
N ASP A 23 -23.18 -24.92 18.33
CA ASP A 23 -24.31 -24.28 17.62
C ASP A 23 -24.38 -22.76 17.85
N ASP A 24 -23.76 -22.25 18.93
CA ASP A 24 -23.66 -20.81 19.21
C ASP A 24 -22.62 -20.10 18.34
N ASP A 25 -21.65 -20.83 17.77
CA ASP A 25 -20.65 -20.29 16.84
C ASP A 25 -21.23 -20.02 15.45
N ALA A 26 -22.22 -20.81 15.02
CA ALA A 26 -22.92 -20.64 13.77
C ALA A 26 -23.73 -19.33 13.75
N PRO A 27 -23.73 -18.54 12.65
CA PRO A 27 -24.55 -17.33 12.60
C PRO A 27 -26.06 -17.59 12.49
N GLY A 28 -26.47 -18.76 11.96
CA GLY A 28 -27.88 -19.12 11.79
C GLY A 28 -28.69 -18.17 10.88
N PRO A 29 -30.02 -18.39 10.76
CA PRO A 29 -30.84 -17.74 9.75
C PRO A 29 -31.12 -16.27 10.08
N ARG A 30 -30.60 -15.35 9.26
CA ARG A 30 -30.68 -13.90 9.52
C ARG A 30 -30.61 -13.03 8.27
N CYS A 31 -31.22 -11.84 8.35
CA CYS A 31 -31.21 -10.84 7.28
C CYS A 31 -30.96 -9.41 7.79
N GLY A 32 -30.50 -8.51 6.92
CA GLY A 32 -30.18 -7.13 7.29
C GLY A 32 -29.03 -7.01 8.30
N HIS A 33 -28.17 -8.03 8.34
CA HIS A 33 -26.88 -8.02 9.02
C HIS A 33 -25.83 -7.34 8.11
N THR A 34 -24.62 -7.12 8.62
CA THR A 34 -23.44 -6.79 7.80
C THR A 34 -22.46 -7.95 7.78
N LEU A 35 -21.70 -8.06 6.70
CA LEU A 35 -20.57 -8.98 6.53
C LEU A 35 -19.40 -8.13 6.02
N THR A 36 -18.32 -8.02 6.78
CA THR A 36 -17.18 -7.14 6.46
C THR A 36 -15.90 -7.96 6.39
N ALA A 37 -15.15 -7.84 5.30
CA ALA A 37 -13.83 -8.47 5.18
C ALA A 37 -12.79 -7.70 6.00
N VAL A 38 -11.93 -8.43 6.70
CA VAL A 38 -10.82 -7.90 7.51
C VAL A 38 -9.54 -8.62 7.11
N ALA A 39 -8.46 -7.84 6.96
CA ALA A 39 -7.14 -8.35 6.60
C ALA A 39 -6.61 -9.35 7.66
N ALA A 40 -5.65 -10.18 7.25
CA ALA A 40 -4.95 -11.07 8.15
C ALA A 40 -4.19 -10.29 9.23
N THR A 41 -4.05 -10.89 10.41
CA THR A 41 -3.17 -10.40 11.48
C THR A 41 -1.98 -11.36 11.62
N LYS A 42 -1.06 -11.08 12.55
CA LYS A 42 0.04 -12.01 12.88
C LYS A 42 -0.44 -13.34 13.51
N THR A 43 -1.70 -13.42 13.92
CA THR A 43 -2.29 -14.52 14.70
C THR A 43 -3.51 -15.17 14.05
N HIS A 44 -4.12 -14.52 13.05
CA HIS A 44 -5.33 -14.99 12.37
C HIS A 44 -5.24 -14.74 10.86
N GLY A 45 -5.84 -15.62 10.06
CA GLY A 45 -5.97 -15.43 8.62
C GLY A 45 -6.88 -14.25 8.24
N PRO A 46 -7.09 -14.01 6.93
CA PRO A 46 -8.13 -13.10 6.49
C PRO A 46 -9.50 -13.61 6.96
N ARG A 47 -10.30 -12.71 7.53
CA ARG A 47 -11.56 -13.05 8.22
C ARG A 47 -12.73 -12.28 7.64
N LEU A 48 -13.92 -12.87 7.71
CA LEU A 48 -15.18 -12.17 7.46
C LEU A 48 -15.92 -12.00 8.79
N ILE A 49 -16.26 -10.76 9.11
CA ILE A 49 -16.91 -10.38 10.36
C ILE A 49 -18.37 -10.11 10.08
N LEU A 50 -19.22 -10.99 10.60
CA LEU A 50 -20.67 -10.87 10.53
C LEU A 50 -21.18 -10.21 11.83
N PHE A 51 -22.07 -9.23 11.70
CA PHE A 51 -22.70 -8.56 12.87
C PHE A 51 -24.19 -8.30 12.69
N GLY A 52 -24.94 -8.59 13.76
CA GLY A 52 -26.33 -8.17 13.93
C GLY A 52 -27.31 -8.84 12.97
N GLY A 53 -28.32 -8.08 12.55
CA GLY A 53 -29.42 -8.53 11.68
C GLY A 53 -30.66 -8.98 12.45
N ALA A 54 -31.74 -9.25 11.70
CA ALA A 54 -32.99 -9.84 12.20
C ALA A 54 -32.98 -11.37 11.98
N THR A 55 -33.16 -12.12 13.05
CA THR A 55 -33.36 -13.58 13.10
C THR A 55 -34.86 -13.92 13.18
N ALA A 56 -35.19 -15.21 13.20
CA ALA A 56 -36.52 -15.65 13.63
C ALA A 56 -36.75 -15.36 15.12
N ILE A 57 -38.03 -15.35 15.54
CA ILE A 57 -38.44 -15.27 16.95
C ILE A 57 -39.03 -16.62 17.34
N GLU A 58 -38.44 -17.29 18.32
CA GLU A 58 -39.00 -18.50 18.91
C GLU A 58 -40.24 -18.18 19.76
N GLY A 59 -41.28 -19.02 19.69
CA GLY A 59 -42.47 -18.93 20.56
C GLY A 59 -43.69 -18.16 20.02
N GLY A 60 -43.69 -17.69 18.77
CA GLY A 60 -44.79 -16.93 18.18
C GLY A 60 -45.98 -17.78 17.66
N ASN A 61 -46.79 -18.37 18.55
CA ASN A 61 -47.86 -19.29 18.14
C ASN A 61 -49.12 -18.58 17.59
N GLY A 62 -49.10 -18.19 16.31
CA GLY A 62 -50.29 -17.84 15.51
C GLY A 62 -50.21 -16.52 14.73
N GLY A 63 -50.68 -16.55 13.47
CA GLY A 63 -51.06 -15.36 12.69
C GLY A 63 -49.93 -14.67 11.91
N ALA A 64 -49.79 -15.03 10.63
CA ALA A 64 -48.98 -14.41 9.57
C ALA A 64 -47.44 -14.32 9.82
N PRO A 65 -46.58 -14.95 8.97
CA PRO A 65 -45.13 -15.00 9.15
C PRO A 65 -44.42 -13.71 8.68
N GLY A 66 -44.78 -12.56 9.25
CA GLY A 66 -44.04 -11.32 9.03
C GLY A 66 -42.76 -11.27 9.86
N ILE A 67 -41.62 -10.94 9.26
CA ILE A 67 -40.34 -10.72 9.98
C ILE A 67 -40.48 -9.53 10.94
N ARG A 68 -40.53 -9.80 12.25
CA ARG A 68 -40.74 -8.76 13.29
C ARG A 68 -39.40 -8.25 13.81
N LEU A 69 -39.28 -6.92 13.98
CA LEU A 69 -38.08 -6.25 14.52
C LEU A 69 -37.69 -6.71 15.94
N ALA A 70 -38.61 -7.33 16.69
CA ALA A 70 -38.30 -7.93 18.00
C ALA A 70 -37.27 -9.08 17.95
N GLY A 71 -36.95 -9.61 16.76
CA GLY A 71 -35.91 -10.62 16.55
C GLY A 71 -34.55 -10.08 16.09
N VAL A 72 -34.20 -8.80 16.33
CA VAL A 72 -32.83 -8.32 15.99
C VAL A 72 -31.80 -8.71 17.04
N THR A 73 -30.57 -8.99 16.60
CA THR A 73 -29.44 -9.40 17.45
C THR A 73 -28.28 -8.40 17.40
N ASN A 74 -27.33 -8.52 18.34
CA ASN A 74 -25.99 -7.91 18.30
C ASN A 74 -24.87 -8.98 18.40
N SER A 75 -25.15 -10.24 18.04
CA SER A 75 -24.10 -11.25 17.94
C SER A 75 -23.09 -10.92 16.85
N VAL A 76 -21.81 -11.16 17.16
CA VAL A 76 -20.67 -11.08 16.23
C VAL A 76 -20.20 -12.49 15.95
N HIS A 77 -20.01 -12.83 14.68
CA HIS A 77 -19.43 -14.11 14.26
C HIS A 77 -18.26 -13.82 13.31
N SER A 78 -17.18 -14.59 13.44
CA SER A 78 -16.01 -14.52 12.58
C SER A 78 -15.92 -15.80 11.76
N TYR A 79 -15.84 -15.67 10.44
CA TYR A 79 -15.42 -16.76 9.55
C TYR A 79 -13.94 -16.60 9.21
N ASP A 80 -13.11 -17.57 9.56
CA ASP A 80 -11.73 -17.65 9.08
C ASP A 80 -11.67 -18.35 7.72
N VAL A 81 -11.14 -17.65 6.72
CA VAL A 81 -11.20 -18.07 5.30
C VAL A 81 -10.28 -19.25 4.98
N LEU A 82 -9.25 -19.50 5.79
CA LEU A 82 -8.27 -20.56 5.57
C LEU A 82 -8.76 -21.89 6.17
N THR A 83 -9.23 -21.84 7.41
CA THR A 83 -9.78 -22.99 8.16
C THR A 83 -11.24 -23.30 7.83
N ARG A 84 -11.92 -22.40 7.11
CA ARG A 84 -13.36 -22.44 6.78
C ARG A 84 -14.28 -22.53 8.00
N LYS A 85 -13.85 -21.96 9.12
CA LYS A 85 -14.50 -22.10 10.42
C LYS A 85 -15.21 -20.83 10.87
N TRP A 86 -16.46 -20.97 11.29
CA TRP A 86 -17.20 -19.96 12.05
C TRP A 86 -16.89 -20.06 13.55
N THR A 87 -16.79 -18.91 14.20
CA THR A 87 -16.64 -18.78 15.66
C THR A 87 -17.42 -17.56 16.14
N ARG A 88 -18.21 -17.67 17.22
CA ARG A 88 -18.90 -16.52 17.83
C ARG A 88 -17.92 -15.72 18.69
N LEU A 89 -17.70 -14.46 18.32
CA LEU A 89 -16.83 -13.59 19.08
C LEU A 89 -17.55 -13.10 20.35
N ARG A 90 -16.79 -13.02 21.45
CA ARG A 90 -17.22 -12.38 22.71
C ARG A 90 -16.22 -11.26 23.08
N PRO A 91 -16.21 -10.12 22.36
CA PRO A 91 -15.27 -9.04 22.60
C PRO A 91 -15.53 -8.37 23.96
N ALA A 92 -14.49 -7.84 24.60
CA ALA A 92 -14.61 -7.15 25.88
C ALA A 92 -15.08 -5.69 25.70
N GLY A 93 -15.89 -5.20 26.64
CA GLY A 93 -16.53 -3.87 26.57
C GLY A 93 -17.94 -3.91 25.99
N GLU A 94 -18.65 -2.79 26.11
CA GLU A 94 -20.08 -2.72 25.76
C GLU A 94 -20.31 -2.80 24.23
N PRO A 95 -21.07 -3.79 23.74
CA PRO A 95 -21.42 -3.90 22.32
C PRO A 95 -22.43 -2.82 21.89
N PRO A 96 -22.63 -2.60 20.58
CA PRO A 96 -23.78 -1.87 20.09
C PRO A 96 -25.08 -2.61 20.47
N SER A 97 -26.18 -1.88 20.61
CA SER A 97 -27.50 -2.47 20.84
C SER A 97 -27.95 -3.37 19.68
N PRO A 98 -28.76 -4.43 19.93
CA PRO A 98 -29.32 -5.28 18.88
C PRO A 98 -29.99 -4.50 17.75
N ARG A 99 -29.64 -4.81 16.50
CA ARG A 99 -30.02 -4.00 15.33
C ARG A 99 -29.92 -4.73 14.00
N ALA A 100 -30.66 -4.22 13.02
CA ALA A 100 -30.52 -4.57 11.61
C ALA A 100 -30.41 -3.28 10.75
N ALA A 101 -30.04 -3.44 9.48
CA ALA A 101 -29.92 -2.36 8.49
C ALA A 101 -29.04 -1.16 8.94
N HIS A 102 -28.06 -1.45 9.78
CA HIS A 102 -26.86 -0.62 9.99
C HIS A 102 -25.90 -0.77 8.82
N ALA A 103 -24.92 0.11 8.70
CA ALA A 103 -23.78 -0.07 7.80
C ALA A 103 -22.51 -0.46 8.59
N ALA A 104 -21.56 -1.09 7.91
CA ALA A 104 -20.27 -1.47 8.50
C ALA A 104 -19.15 -1.41 7.46
N ALA A 105 -17.98 -0.91 7.87
CA ALA A 105 -16.80 -0.73 7.02
C ALA A 105 -15.53 -1.19 7.75
N ALA A 106 -14.53 -1.68 7.01
CA ALA A 106 -13.23 -2.02 7.57
C ALA A 106 -12.33 -0.77 7.66
N VAL A 107 -11.59 -0.63 8.75
CA VAL A 107 -10.53 0.38 8.92
C VAL A 107 -9.29 -0.34 9.42
N GLY A 108 -8.46 -0.78 8.48
CA GLY A 108 -7.33 -1.68 8.73
C GLY A 108 -7.81 -3.01 9.32
N THR A 109 -7.36 -3.33 10.52
CA THR A 109 -7.73 -4.53 11.30
C THR A 109 -8.99 -4.34 12.16
N MET A 110 -9.67 -3.20 12.07
CA MET A 110 -10.87 -2.90 12.86
C MET A 110 -12.12 -2.87 11.98
N VAL A 111 -13.29 -3.13 12.55
CA VAL A 111 -14.59 -2.95 11.87
C VAL A 111 -15.38 -1.84 12.56
N VAL A 112 -15.87 -0.88 11.78
CA VAL A 112 -16.64 0.27 12.25
C VAL A 112 -18.10 0.10 11.85
N PHE A 113 -19.02 0.24 12.80
CA PHE A 113 -20.46 0.06 12.63
C PHE A 113 -21.18 1.38 12.90
N GLN A 114 -22.12 1.75 12.03
CA GLN A 114 -22.84 3.02 12.10
C GLN A 114 -24.36 2.80 12.04
N GLY A 115 -25.07 3.40 13.01
CA GLY A 115 -26.53 3.48 13.03
C GLY A 115 -27.25 2.13 12.96
N GLY A 116 -28.37 2.08 12.23
CA GLY A 116 -29.27 0.92 12.11
C GLY A 116 -30.63 1.14 12.78
N ILE A 117 -31.45 0.09 12.85
CA ILE A 117 -32.77 0.09 13.51
C ILE A 117 -32.87 -1.07 14.51
N GLY A 118 -33.29 -0.76 15.75
CA GLY A 118 -33.43 -1.71 16.85
C GLY A 118 -34.85 -2.27 17.05
N PRO A 119 -35.09 -3.09 18.10
CA PRO A 119 -36.38 -3.75 18.34
C PRO A 119 -37.57 -2.78 18.47
N ALA A 120 -37.32 -1.60 19.05
CA ALA A 120 -38.32 -0.55 19.24
C ALA A 120 -38.67 0.24 17.95
N GLY A 121 -38.06 -0.10 16.81
CA GLY A 121 -38.27 0.62 15.54
C GLY A 121 -37.60 2.00 15.45
N HIS A 122 -36.84 2.40 16.48
CA HIS A 122 -36.04 3.62 16.46
C HIS A 122 -34.72 3.40 15.72
N SER A 123 -34.30 4.40 14.93
CA SER A 123 -32.98 4.47 14.32
C SER A 123 -31.94 5.02 15.29
N THR A 124 -30.66 4.70 15.07
CA THR A 124 -29.55 5.23 15.87
C THR A 124 -28.51 5.95 15.00
N ASP A 125 -27.74 6.84 15.62
CA ASP A 125 -26.64 7.65 15.03
C ASP A 125 -25.26 7.25 15.58
N ASP A 126 -25.22 6.23 16.44
CA ASP A 126 -24.04 5.79 17.14
C ASP A 126 -23.01 5.13 16.21
N LEU A 127 -21.74 5.34 16.58
CA LEU A 127 -20.57 4.82 15.89
C LEU A 127 -19.79 3.94 16.86
N TYR A 128 -19.59 2.68 16.50
CA TYR A 128 -18.89 1.68 17.31
C TYR A 128 -17.77 1.04 16.50
N VAL A 129 -16.66 0.73 17.16
CA VAL A 129 -15.51 0.04 16.60
C VAL A 129 -15.33 -1.29 17.32
N LEU A 130 -15.22 -2.36 16.54
CA LEU A 130 -14.71 -3.65 16.98
C LEU A 130 -13.22 -3.72 16.63
N ASP A 131 -12.36 -3.67 17.66
CA ASP A 131 -10.93 -3.86 17.51
C ASP A 131 -10.60 -5.37 17.44
N LEU A 132 -10.02 -5.80 16.32
CA LEU A 132 -9.55 -7.17 16.07
C LEU A 132 -8.03 -7.25 15.86
N THR A 133 -7.30 -6.17 16.19
CA THR A 133 -5.85 -6.01 15.98
C THR A 133 -5.03 -6.89 16.92
N ASN A 134 -5.61 -7.25 18.07
CA ASN A 134 -5.01 -8.13 19.08
C ASN A 134 -6.02 -9.23 19.43
N ASP A 135 -5.54 -10.42 19.81
CA ASP A 135 -6.38 -11.61 20.12
C ASP A 135 -7.44 -11.37 21.21
N LYS A 136 -7.23 -10.35 22.05
CA LYS A 136 -8.22 -9.84 23.03
C LYS A 136 -9.09 -8.77 22.39
N PHE A 137 -10.01 -9.20 21.53
CA PHE A 137 -10.95 -8.33 20.80
C PHE A 137 -11.76 -7.42 21.72
N LYS A 138 -12.05 -6.19 21.30
CA LYS A 138 -12.73 -5.18 22.12
C LYS A 138 -13.77 -4.36 21.37
N TRP A 139 -14.79 -3.92 22.11
CA TRP A 139 -15.72 -2.89 21.68
C TRP A 139 -15.32 -1.51 22.19
N HIS A 140 -15.37 -0.53 21.29
CA HIS A 140 -15.15 0.88 21.58
C HIS A 140 -16.26 1.73 20.97
N ARG A 141 -17.02 2.45 21.79
CA ARG A 141 -17.93 3.50 21.28
C ARG A 141 -17.10 4.73 20.91
N VAL A 142 -17.24 5.21 19.68
CA VAL A 142 -16.54 6.41 19.20
C VAL A 142 -17.33 7.65 19.59
N VAL A 143 -16.66 8.60 20.23
CA VAL A 143 -17.19 9.94 20.45
C VAL A 143 -16.80 10.82 19.26
N VAL A 144 -17.80 11.35 18.57
CA VAL A 144 -17.64 12.32 17.48
C VAL A 144 -18.08 13.71 17.94
N GLN A 145 -17.44 14.75 17.43
CA GLN A 145 -17.79 16.15 17.69
C GLN A 145 -18.58 16.77 16.54
N GLY A 146 -19.32 17.85 16.84
CA GLY A 146 -20.11 18.60 15.87
C GLY A 146 -21.44 17.94 15.52
N GLN A 147 -22.00 18.33 14.38
CA GLN A 147 -23.16 17.63 13.79
C GLN A 147 -22.66 16.43 12.97
N GLY A 148 -23.40 15.32 13.02
CA GLY A 148 -23.13 14.15 12.18
C GLY A 148 -24.33 13.77 11.31
N PRO A 149 -24.25 12.63 10.60
CA PRO A 149 -25.34 12.11 9.77
C PRO A 149 -26.65 11.87 10.52
N GLY A 150 -26.65 11.81 11.85
CA GLY A 150 -27.86 11.61 12.65
C GLY A 150 -28.49 10.21 12.47
N PRO A 151 -29.63 9.95 13.14
CA PRO A 151 -30.05 8.58 13.38
C PRO A 151 -30.71 7.94 12.17
N ARG A 152 -30.02 6.98 11.52
CA ARG A 152 -30.43 6.44 10.22
C ARG A 152 -30.24 4.93 10.06
N TYR A 153 -31.11 4.32 9.24
CA TYR A 153 -31.06 2.91 8.86
C TYR A 153 -31.26 2.74 7.35
N GLY A 154 -30.82 1.61 6.80
CA GLY A 154 -30.83 1.35 5.35
C GLY A 154 -29.98 2.35 4.55
N HIS A 155 -28.97 2.92 5.19
CA HIS A 155 -27.91 3.73 4.58
C HIS A 155 -26.74 2.83 4.15
N VAL A 156 -25.75 3.42 3.51
CA VAL A 156 -24.47 2.76 3.18
C VAL A 156 -23.32 3.51 3.83
N MET A 157 -22.24 2.80 4.14
CA MET A 157 -20.97 3.36 4.63
C MET A 157 -19.83 2.45 4.16
N ASP A 158 -18.75 3.02 3.63
CA ASP A 158 -17.50 2.30 3.34
C ASP A 158 -16.28 3.23 3.52
N LEU A 159 -15.07 2.66 3.57
CA LEU A 159 -13.82 3.42 3.74
C LEU A 159 -13.25 3.85 2.38
N VAL A 160 -13.38 5.13 2.08
CA VAL A 160 -12.91 5.77 0.85
C VAL A 160 -11.49 6.30 1.01
N ALA A 161 -10.65 6.06 -0.01
CA ALA A 161 -9.24 6.47 -0.05
C ALA A 161 -8.44 6.09 1.22
N GLN A 162 -8.80 4.96 1.84
CA GLN A 162 -8.25 4.44 3.11
C GLN A 162 -8.32 5.40 4.32
N ARG A 163 -9.06 6.52 4.23
CA ARG A 163 -9.07 7.61 5.23
C ARG A 163 -10.45 8.13 5.59
N TYR A 164 -11.39 8.15 4.65
CA TYR A 164 -12.70 8.76 4.86
C TYR A 164 -13.78 7.68 4.97
N LEU A 165 -14.35 7.49 6.15
CA LEU A 165 -15.60 6.73 6.29
C LEU A 165 -16.73 7.58 5.68
N VAL A 166 -17.23 7.19 4.52
CA VAL A 166 -18.25 7.95 3.79
C VAL A 166 -19.61 7.29 3.95
N THR A 167 -20.48 7.91 4.73
CA THR A 167 -21.89 7.53 4.90
C THR A 167 -22.75 8.24 3.85
N VAL A 168 -23.61 7.50 3.15
CA VAL A 168 -24.55 8.06 2.15
C VAL A 168 -25.97 7.51 2.32
N SER A 169 -26.97 8.38 2.14
CA SER A 169 -28.40 8.04 2.03
C SER A 169 -29.01 7.39 3.29
N GLY A 170 -30.16 6.73 3.16
CA GLY A 170 -30.86 6.01 4.23
C GLY A 170 -32.21 6.63 4.61
N ASN A 171 -32.69 6.35 5.82
CA ASN A 171 -33.96 6.87 6.33
C ASN A 171 -33.81 7.27 7.82
N ASP A 172 -34.29 8.48 8.17
CA ASP A 172 -34.19 9.07 9.53
C ASP A 172 -35.35 8.67 10.49
N GLY A 173 -36.17 7.69 10.07
CA GLY A 173 -37.42 7.31 10.73
C GLY A 173 -38.63 8.15 10.29
N LYS A 174 -38.42 9.25 9.57
CA LYS A 174 -39.48 10.17 9.07
C LYS A 174 -39.41 10.39 7.57
N ARG A 175 -38.21 10.38 6.98
CA ARG A 175 -37.90 10.72 5.58
C ARG A 175 -36.77 9.84 5.06
N VAL A 176 -36.74 9.69 3.74
CA VAL A 176 -35.61 9.11 3.01
C VAL A 176 -34.60 10.22 2.68
N LEU A 177 -33.30 9.89 2.67
CA LEU A 177 -32.19 10.85 2.65
C LEU A 177 -31.36 10.76 1.36
N SER A 178 -30.76 11.87 0.93
CA SER A 178 -29.83 12.00 -0.21
C SER A 178 -28.49 12.63 0.17
N ASP A 179 -28.21 12.79 1.47
CA ASP A 179 -26.98 13.41 1.94
C ASP A 179 -25.82 12.41 2.00
N ALA A 180 -24.61 12.97 1.88
CA ALA A 180 -23.35 12.28 2.03
C ALA A 180 -22.53 12.98 3.13
N TRP A 181 -21.83 12.19 3.94
CA TRP A 181 -21.02 12.65 5.06
C TRP A 181 -19.72 11.87 5.09
N ALA A 182 -18.60 12.55 5.34
CA ALA A 182 -17.30 11.93 5.56
C ALA A 182 -16.86 12.08 7.01
N LEU A 183 -16.24 11.04 7.56
CA LEU A 183 -15.47 11.10 8.80
C LEU A 183 -14.02 10.76 8.49
N ASP A 184 -13.12 11.70 8.73
CA ASP A 184 -11.68 11.47 8.61
C ASP A 184 -11.21 10.58 9.77
N THR A 185 -10.71 9.38 9.47
CA THR A 185 -10.24 8.43 10.48
C THR A 185 -8.83 8.74 11.00
N ALA A 186 -8.08 9.61 10.31
CA ALA A 186 -6.74 10.04 10.73
C ALA A 186 -6.79 11.28 11.63
N GLN A 187 -7.77 12.18 11.42
CA GLN A 187 -7.85 13.44 12.17
C GLN A 187 -8.58 13.31 13.51
N LYS A 188 -8.00 13.87 14.58
CA LYS A 188 -8.62 13.99 15.91
C LYS A 188 -8.74 15.47 16.33
N PRO A 189 -9.81 15.88 17.03
CA PRO A 189 -10.98 15.08 17.43
C PRO A 189 -11.81 14.65 16.20
N TYR A 190 -12.35 13.42 16.25
CA TYR A 190 -13.17 12.89 15.17
C TYR A 190 -14.44 13.75 14.99
N ALA A 191 -14.65 14.30 13.81
CA ALA A 191 -15.80 15.14 13.50
C ALA A 191 -16.34 14.81 12.10
N TRP A 192 -17.65 14.71 11.97
CA TRP A 192 -18.31 14.43 10.70
C TRP A 192 -18.40 15.70 9.84
N GLN A 193 -17.88 15.65 8.62
CA GLN A 193 -18.05 16.69 7.62
C GLN A 193 -19.21 16.32 6.70
N ARG A 194 -20.21 17.21 6.58
CA ARG A 194 -21.24 17.05 5.55
C ARG A 194 -20.64 17.37 4.18
N LEU A 195 -20.72 16.42 3.26
CA LEU A 195 -20.32 16.63 1.88
C LEU A 195 -21.43 17.35 1.13
N ASN A 196 -21.06 18.23 0.19
CA ASN A 196 -21.98 18.83 -0.77
C ASN A 196 -21.47 18.57 -2.21
N PRO A 197 -21.33 17.31 -2.64
CA PRO A 197 -20.58 16.98 -3.86
C PRO A 197 -21.21 17.61 -5.10
N GLU A 198 -20.44 17.94 -6.14
CA GLU A 198 -20.98 18.44 -7.41
C GLU A 198 -21.49 17.29 -8.31
N GLY A 199 -21.84 17.58 -9.57
CA GLY A 199 -22.27 16.59 -10.55
C GLY A 199 -23.68 15.99 -10.35
N ASP A 200 -23.86 14.78 -10.86
CA ASP A 200 -25.11 14.00 -10.94
C ASP A 200 -25.56 13.46 -9.56
N ARG A 201 -25.98 14.35 -8.67
CA ARG A 201 -26.37 14.00 -7.29
C ARG A 201 -27.46 12.91 -7.25
N PRO A 202 -27.24 11.76 -6.57
CA PRO A 202 -28.24 10.71 -6.45
C PRO A 202 -29.47 11.19 -5.68
N SER A 203 -30.65 10.85 -6.20
CA SER A 203 -31.93 11.09 -5.54
C SER A 203 -32.04 10.39 -4.17
N ALA A 204 -32.88 10.93 -3.29
CA ALA A 204 -33.05 10.42 -1.93
C ALA A 204 -33.51 8.97 -1.92
N ARG A 205 -32.72 8.10 -1.28
CA ARG A 205 -32.88 6.64 -1.34
C ARG A 205 -32.56 5.92 -0.03
N MET A 206 -33.11 4.73 0.12
CA MET A 206 -32.77 3.79 1.19
C MET A 206 -32.65 2.36 0.65
N TYR A 207 -31.91 1.51 1.34
CA TYR A 207 -31.56 0.14 0.92
C TYR A 207 -30.94 0.08 -0.49
N ALA A 208 -30.19 1.12 -0.85
CA ALA A 208 -29.14 1.04 -1.86
C ALA A 208 -27.98 0.18 -1.32
N THR A 209 -27.02 -0.13 -2.18
CA THR A 209 -25.73 -0.68 -1.75
C THR A 209 -24.60 0.25 -2.18
N ALA A 210 -23.45 0.14 -1.54
CA ALA A 210 -22.23 0.74 -2.04
C ALA A 210 -21.01 -0.08 -1.62
N SER A 211 -19.92 0.10 -2.34
CA SER A 211 -18.59 -0.39 -1.98
C SER A 211 -17.54 0.60 -2.48
N ALA A 212 -16.44 0.73 -1.76
CA ALA A 212 -15.26 1.48 -2.17
C ALA A 212 -14.28 0.58 -2.93
N ARG A 213 -13.84 1.02 -4.11
CA ARG A 213 -12.70 0.43 -4.82
C ARG A 213 -11.40 0.93 -4.17
N SER A 214 -10.33 0.14 -4.29
CA SER A 214 -9.05 0.38 -3.60
C SER A 214 -8.32 1.68 -3.98
N ASP A 215 -8.74 2.35 -5.05
CA ASP A 215 -8.27 3.66 -5.52
C ASP A 215 -9.10 4.84 -4.96
N GLY A 216 -10.13 4.58 -4.16
CA GLY A 216 -10.98 5.62 -3.57
C GLY A 216 -12.22 6.00 -4.37
N MET A 217 -12.62 5.22 -5.37
CA MET A 217 -13.95 5.36 -5.99
C MET A 217 -15.02 4.66 -5.14
N PHE A 218 -15.98 5.41 -4.59
CA PHE A 218 -17.14 4.88 -3.86
C PHE A 218 -18.32 4.74 -4.82
N LEU A 219 -18.85 3.54 -5.06
CA LEU A 219 -19.91 3.34 -6.05
C LEU A 219 -21.24 2.95 -5.39
N LEU A 220 -22.21 3.87 -5.45
CA LEU A 220 -23.58 3.73 -4.93
C LEU A 220 -24.50 3.12 -6.00
N CYS A 221 -25.19 2.03 -5.70
CA CYS A 221 -26.04 1.28 -6.63
C CYS A 221 -27.50 1.16 -6.14
N GLY A 222 -28.45 1.51 -7.01
CA GLY A 222 -29.89 1.28 -6.85
C GLY A 222 -30.48 1.85 -5.56
N GLY A 223 -31.30 1.05 -4.89
CA GLY A 223 -32.08 1.44 -3.71
C GLY A 223 -33.53 1.75 -4.06
N ARG A 224 -34.28 2.34 -3.12
CA ARG A 224 -35.65 2.82 -3.35
C ARG A 224 -35.86 4.22 -2.82
N ASP A 225 -36.72 4.97 -3.48
CA ASP A 225 -37.15 6.31 -3.06
C ASP A 225 -38.15 6.30 -1.89
N ALA A 226 -38.66 7.48 -1.53
CA ALA A 226 -39.72 7.65 -0.53
C ALA A 226 -41.10 7.09 -0.94
N SER A 227 -41.36 6.84 -2.23
CA SER A 227 -42.57 6.16 -2.71
C SER A 227 -42.46 4.63 -2.67
N GLY A 228 -41.29 4.09 -2.34
CA GLY A 228 -40.98 2.67 -2.41
C GLY A 228 -40.70 2.17 -3.83
N THR A 229 -40.47 3.07 -4.78
CA THR A 229 -40.08 2.77 -6.15
C THR A 229 -38.59 2.40 -6.19
N PRO A 230 -38.22 1.19 -6.67
CA PRO A 230 -36.83 0.83 -6.83
C PRO A 230 -36.17 1.64 -7.94
N LEU A 231 -34.88 1.89 -7.79
CA LEU A 231 -34.07 2.71 -8.68
C LEU A 231 -33.11 1.82 -9.47
N ALA A 232 -32.85 2.20 -10.73
CA ALA A 232 -32.02 1.46 -11.70
C ALA A 232 -30.71 2.20 -12.00
N ASP A 233 -30.40 3.24 -11.25
CA ASP A 233 -29.23 4.09 -11.40
C ASP A 233 -28.09 3.63 -10.48
N ALA A 234 -26.88 3.97 -10.87
CA ALA A 234 -25.69 3.81 -10.04
C ALA A 234 -24.77 5.02 -10.28
N TYR A 235 -24.00 5.40 -9.27
CA TYR A 235 -23.19 6.61 -9.30
C TYR A 235 -21.84 6.37 -8.63
N GLY A 236 -20.77 6.85 -9.26
CA GLY A 236 -19.48 7.01 -8.60
C GLY A 236 -19.46 8.30 -7.79
N LEU A 237 -19.04 8.23 -6.53
CA LEU A 237 -18.60 9.35 -5.72
C LEU A 237 -17.07 9.33 -5.68
N LEU A 238 -16.46 10.39 -6.17
CA LEU A 238 -15.01 10.53 -6.30
C LEU A 238 -14.54 11.78 -5.56
N MET A 239 -13.36 11.72 -4.95
CA MET A 239 -12.71 12.87 -4.33
C MET A 239 -11.68 13.48 -5.30
N HIS A 240 -11.92 14.73 -5.69
CA HIS A 240 -11.11 15.56 -6.58
C HIS A 240 -9.70 15.81 -6.01
N ARG A 241 -8.75 16.21 -6.88
CA ARG A 241 -7.42 16.77 -6.55
C ARG A 241 -7.49 17.83 -5.42
N ASN A 242 -8.54 18.64 -5.48
CA ASN A 242 -8.81 19.83 -4.66
C ASN A 242 -9.61 19.55 -3.37
N GLY A 243 -9.93 18.28 -3.07
CA GLY A 243 -10.76 17.91 -1.91
C GLY A 243 -12.26 18.19 -2.08
N LEU A 244 -12.68 18.70 -3.24
CA LEU A 244 -14.08 18.63 -3.65
C LEU A 244 -14.45 17.17 -3.91
N TRP A 245 -15.75 16.89 -3.80
CA TRP A 245 -16.31 15.60 -4.13
C TRP A 245 -17.27 15.80 -5.31
N GLU A 246 -17.39 14.83 -6.20
CA GLU A 246 -18.36 14.85 -7.31
C GLU A 246 -19.09 13.51 -7.39
N TRP A 247 -20.38 13.58 -7.73
CA TRP A 247 -21.15 12.44 -8.20
C TRP A 247 -21.12 12.39 -9.72
N THR A 248 -20.74 11.25 -10.29
CA THR A 248 -20.84 10.98 -11.73
C THR A 248 -21.76 9.79 -11.94
N LEU A 249 -22.72 9.87 -12.87
CA LEU A 249 -23.56 8.73 -13.22
C LEU A 249 -22.68 7.59 -13.79
N ALA A 250 -22.86 6.37 -13.28
CA ALA A 250 -22.08 5.21 -13.70
C ALA A 250 -22.40 4.80 -15.16
N PRO A 251 -21.40 4.39 -15.95
CA PRO A 251 -21.57 4.16 -17.39
C PRO A 251 -22.37 2.87 -17.71
N GLY A 252 -22.86 2.81 -18.95
CA GLY A 252 -23.60 1.67 -19.49
C GLY A 252 -25.08 1.62 -19.06
N VAL A 253 -25.78 0.56 -19.48
CA VAL A 253 -27.16 0.31 -19.06
C VAL A 253 -27.15 -0.50 -17.77
N SER A 254 -27.32 0.20 -16.65
CA SER A 254 -27.44 -0.41 -15.32
C SER A 254 -28.61 -1.41 -15.23
N PRO A 255 -28.46 -2.50 -14.44
CA PRO A 255 -29.42 -3.61 -14.36
C PRO A 255 -30.77 -3.21 -13.77
N SER A 256 -31.72 -4.16 -13.81
CA SER A 256 -33.12 -3.91 -13.45
C SER A 256 -33.31 -3.24 -12.06
N PRO A 257 -34.21 -2.23 -11.96
CA PRO A 257 -34.36 -1.38 -10.77
C PRO A 257 -34.61 -2.18 -9.49
N ARG A 258 -33.77 -1.98 -8.46
CA ARG A 258 -33.71 -2.88 -7.28
C ARG A 258 -33.29 -2.21 -5.98
N TYR A 259 -33.80 -2.71 -4.86
CA TYR A 259 -33.37 -2.37 -3.50
C TYR A 259 -33.12 -3.63 -2.66
N GLN A 260 -32.46 -3.50 -1.50
CA GLN A 260 -32.11 -4.64 -0.61
C GLN A 260 -31.31 -5.76 -1.32
N HIS A 261 -30.51 -5.41 -2.31
CA HIS A 261 -29.46 -6.27 -2.88
C HIS A 261 -28.20 -6.19 -2.00
N ALA A 262 -27.14 -6.90 -2.37
CA ALA A 262 -25.78 -6.67 -1.87
C ALA A 262 -24.85 -6.30 -3.04
N ALA A 263 -23.80 -5.53 -2.78
CA ALA A 263 -22.76 -5.24 -3.77
C ALA A 263 -21.36 -5.17 -3.12
N VAL A 264 -20.32 -5.58 -3.87
CA VAL A 264 -18.93 -5.53 -3.42
C VAL A 264 -17.95 -5.47 -4.60
N PHE A 265 -16.83 -4.76 -4.45
CA PHE A 265 -15.76 -4.75 -5.45
C PHE A 265 -14.85 -5.98 -5.39
N VAL A 266 -14.44 -6.44 -6.57
CA VAL A 266 -13.26 -7.30 -6.79
C VAL A 266 -12.47 -6.71 -7.96
N GLY A 267 -11.31 -6.12 -7.67
CA GLY A 267 -10.55 -5.34 -8.65
C GLY A 267 -11.39 -4.18 -9.22
N ALA A 268 -11.46 -4.07 -10.55
CA ALA A 268 -12.31 -3.09 -11.25
C ALA A 268 -13.78 -3.53 -11.41
N ARG A 269 -14.20 -4.67 -10.87
CA ARG A 269 -15.55 -5.22 -11.07
C ARG A 269 -16.41 -5.04 -9.81
N LEU A 270 -17.52 -4.30 -9.91
CA LEU A 270 -18.54 -4.24 -8.84
C LEU A 270 -19.57 -5.34 -9.07
N HIS A 271 -19.59 -6.34 -8.20
CA HIS A 271 -20.55 -7.44 -8.26
C HIS A 271 -21.81 -7.10 -7.47
N VAL A 272 -22.97 -7.10 -8.12
CA VAL A 272 -24.30 -6.78 -7.57
C VAL A 272 -25.17 -8.04 -7.59
N THR A 273 -25.71 -8.43 -6.43
CA THR A 273 -26.44 -9.70 -6.28
C THR A 273 -27.81 -9.55 -5.62
N GLY A 274 -28.79 -10.28 -6.15
CA GLY A 274 -30.16 -10.34 -5.67
C GLY A 274 -30.87 -8.99 -5.64
N GLY A 275 -31.68 -8.80 -4.60
CA GLY A 275 -32.52 -7.64 -4.35
C GLY A 275 -34.00 -7.89 -4.65
N VAL A 276 -34.79 -6.83 -4.53
CA VAL A 276 -36.23 -6.83 -4.78
C VAL A 276 -36.67 -5.69 -5.70
N LEU A 277 -37.64 -6.02 -6.55
CA LEU A 277 -38.33 -5.14 -7.51
C LEU A 277 -39.56 -4.46 -6.85
N ARG A 278 -40.27 -3.64 -7.62
CA ARG A 278 -41.50 -2.96 -7.16
C ARG A 278 -42.55 -4.01 -6.79
N GLY A 279 -43.14 -3.86 -5.59
CA GLY A 279 -44.06 -4.83 -5.00
C GLY A 279 -43.38 -5.95 -4.22
N GLY A 280 -42.08 -5.86 -3.90
CA GLY A 280 -41.39 -6.81 -3.00
C GLY A 280 -41.03 -8.16 -3.62
N ARG A 281 -41.30 -8.37 -4.91
CA ARG A 281 -40.86 -9.55 -5.67
C ARG A 281 -39.33 -9.57 -5.77
N ALA A 282 -38.70 -10.72 -5.57
CA ALA A 282 -37.25 -10.87 -5.76
C ALA A 282 -36.84 -10.55 -7.20
N VAL A 283 -35.56 -10.26 -7.41
CA VAL A 283 -34.95 -10.34 -8.75
C VAL A 283 -34.71 -11.82 -9.08
N GLU A 284 -35.03 -12.22 -10.31
CA GLU A 284 -35.09 -13.61 -10.77
C GLU A 284 -34.34 -13.75 -12.11
N GLY A 285 -33.89 -14.96 -12.44
CA GLY A 285 -33.10 -15.25 -13.64
C GLY A 285 -31.72 -14.58 -13.63
N ASP A 286 -31.10 -14.41 -14.80
CA ASP A 286 -29.74 -13.84 -14.92
C ASP A 286 -29.61 -12.45 -14.30
N ALA A 287 -30.70 -11.66 -14.31
CA ALA A 287 -30.73 -10.36 -13.65
C ALA A 287 -30.45 -10.43 -12.14
N ALA A 288 -30.54 -11.60 -11.50
CA ALA A 288 -30.18 -11.78 -10.09
C ALA A 288 -28.67 -11.61 -9.83
N VAL A 289 -27.81 -11.66 -10.85
CA VAL A 289 -26.37 -11.31 -10.76
C VAL A 289 -26.00 -10.36 -11.88
N ALA A 290 -25.55 -9.16 -11.52
CA ALA A 290 -25.01 -8.18 -12.44
C ALA A 290 -23.62 -7.72 -11.98
N VAL A 291 -22.76 -7.37 -12.93
CA VAL A 291 -21.41 -6.88 -12.65
C VAL A 291 -21.15 -5.62 -13.47
N LEU A 292 -20.83 -4.51 -12.81
CA LEU A 292 -20.30 -3.34 -13.51
C LEU A 292 -18.79 -3.52 -13.61
N ASP A 293 -18.31 -3.71 -14.84
CA ASP A 293 -16.90 -3.54 -15.15
C ASP A 293 -16.60 -2.04 -15.27
N THR A 294 -15.91 -1.50 -14.27
CA THR A 294 -15.60 -0.07 -14.18
C THR A 294 -14.35 0.34 -14.98
N ALA A 295 -13.62 -0.61 -15.57
CA ALA A 295 -12.53 -0.33 -16.51
C ALA A 295 -13.04 -0.34 -17.96
N ALA A 296 -13.89 -1.32 -18.31
CA ALA A 296 -14.56 -1.39 -19.61
C ALA A 296 -15.81 -0.48 -19.73
N GLY A 297 -16.31 0.05 -18.62
CA GLY A 297 -17.45 0.98 -18.58
C GLY A 297 -18.81 0.33 -18.90
N VAL A 298 -18.97 -0.97 -18.62
CA VAL A 298 -20.13 -1.77 -19.06
C VAL A 298 -20.70 -2.66 -17.97
N TRP A 299 -22.02 -2.81 -17.99
CA TRP A 299 -22.74 -3.78 -17.17
C TRP A 299 -22.83 -5.14 -17.85
N LEU A 300 -22.59 -6.19 -17.07
CA LEU A 300 -22.44 -7.57 -17.52
C LEU A 300 -23.32 -8.48 -16.66
N ASP A 301 -23.97 -9.47 -17.27
CA ASP A 301 -24.64 -10.59 -16.61
C ASP A 301 -23.97 -11.91 -17.01
N ARG A 302 -24.59 -13.07 -16.72
CA ARG A 302 -24.01 -14.39 -17.08
C ARG A 302 -23.94 -14.64 -18.59
N ASN A 303 -24.73 -13.94 -19.39
CA ASN A 303 -24.76 -14.02 -20.85
C ASN A 303 -23.82 -12.99 -21.52
N GLY A 304 -23.09 -12.18 -20.75
CA GLY A 304 -22.22 -11.11 -21.24
C GLY A 304 -22.86 -9.73 -21.10
N LEU A 305 -22.87 -8.92 -22.16
CA LEU A 305 -23.29 -7.52 -22.09
C LEU A 305 -24.79 -7.35 -21.77
N VAL A 306 -25.12 -6.59 -20.71
CA VAL A 306 -26.49 -6.24 -20.35
C VAL A 306 -27.09 -5.33 -21.43
N THR A 307 -27.82 -5.93 -22.37
CA THR A 307 -28.62 -5.20 -23.35
C THR A 307 -30.05 -5.06 -22.83
N SER A 308 -30.70 -3.92 -23.11
CA SER A 308 -31.92 -3.46 -22.43
C SER A 308 -33.22 -4.24 -22.74
N ARG A 309 -33.11 -5.48 -23.24
CA ARG A 309 -34.24 -6.38 -23.54
C ARG A 309 -33.88 -7.82 -23.20
N GLY A 310 -34.31 -8.26 -22.01
CA GLY A 310 -34.20 -9.66 -21.62
C GLY A 310 -34.92 -10.58 -22.61
N ASN A 311 -34.16 -11.48 -23.24
CA ASN A 311 -34.69 -12.42 -24.21
C ASN A 311 -35.49 -13.50 -23.46
N LYS A 312 -36.77 -13.70 -23.78
CA LYS A 312 -37.61 -14.74 -23.14
C LYS A 312 -37.28 -16.13 -23.72
N GLY A 313 -36.08 -16.63 -23.43
CA GLY A 313 -35.78 -18.04 -23.55
C GLY A 313 -36.42 -18.82 -22.39
N HIS A 314 -37.08 -19.93 -22.68
CA HIS A 314 -37.33 -20.95 -21.67
C HIS A 314 -36.03 -21.74 -21.48
N SER A 315 -35.26 -21.38 -20.46
CA SER A 315 -34.20 -22.22 -19.91
C SER A 315 -34.73 -23.02 -18.72
N ASP A 316 -34.17 -24.19 -18.47
CA ASP A 316 -34.39 -24.93 -17.23
C ASP A 316 -33.93 -24.12 -15.99
N PRO A 317 -34.51 -24.38 -14.80
CA PRO A 317 -34.19 -23.62 -13.60
C PRO A 317 -32.77 -23.92 -13.08
N ASP A 318 -31.82 -23.03 -13.38
CA ASP A 318 -30.46 -23.08 -12.86
C ASP A 318 -30.45 -22.89 -11.32
N PRO A 319 -29.99 -23.89 -10.53
CA PRO A 319 -29.98 -23.81 -9.06
C PRO A 319 -29.09 -22.68 -8.49
N SER A 320 -28.09 -22.22 -9.24
CA SER A 320 -27.25 -21.10 -8.83
C SER A 320 -28.00 -19.75 -8.88
N LEU A 321 -28.94 -19.61 -9.82
CA LEU A 321 -29.79 -18.42 -9.93
C LEU A 321 -30.94 -18.43 -8.92
N GLU A 322 -31.56 -19.58 -8.64
CA GLU A 322 -32.56 -19.70 -7.56
C GLU A 322 -31.92 -19.49 -6.17
N SER A 323 -30.62 -19.77 -6.03
CA SER A 323 -29.82 -19.37 -4.86
C SER A 323 -29.58 -17.86 -4.78
N MET A 324 -29.52 -17.14 -5.90
CA MET A 324 -29.38 -15.67 -5.96
C MET A 324 -30.71 -14.91 -5.82
N ARG A 325 -31.84 -15.61 -5.83
CA ARG A 325 -33.20 -15.09 -5.63
C ARG A 325 -33.46 -14.71 -4.16
N ARG A 326 -32.68 -13.75 -3.65
CA ARG A 326 -32.69 -13.31 -2.25
C ARG A 326 -32.56 -11.80 -2.10
N CYS A 327 -32.91 -11.28 -0.92
CA CYS A 327 -32.65 -9.88 -0.54
C CYS A 327 -32.23 -9.77 0.93
N ARG A 328 -31.66 -8.62 1.32
CA ARG A 328 -31.13 -8.34 2.67
C ARG A 328 -30.07 -9.34 3.16
N HIS A 329 -29.42 -10.04 2.24
CA HIS A 329 -28.14 -10.72 2.47
C HIS A 329 -27.02 -9.67 2.58
N ALA A 330 -25.87 -10.07 3.10
CA ALA A 330 -24.64 -9.28 3.04
C ALA A 330 -23.62 -9.97 2.14
N ALA A 331 -22.72 -9.18 1.54
CA ALA A 331 -21.64 -9.66 0.67
C ALA A 331 -20.30 -9.04 1.07
N ALA A 332 -19.21 -9.79 0.91
CA ALA A 332 -17.84 -9.34 1.19
C ALA A 332 -16.85 -10.02 0.21
N SER A 333 -15.66 -9.44 0.01
CA SER A 333 -14.62 -9.99 -0.87
C SER A 333 -13.30 -10.24 -0.12
N VAL A 334 -12.60 -11.33 -0.48
CA VAL A 334 -11.22 -11.62 -0.03
C VAL A 334 -10.43 -12.14 -1.23
N GLY A 335 -9.47 -11.35 -1.70
CA GLY A 335 -8.79 -11.60 -2.97
C GLY A 335 -9.80 -11.66 -4.13
N VAL A 336 -9.76 -12.73 -4.92
CA VAL A 336 -10.70 -12.97 -6.04
C VAL A 336 -12.03 -13.61 -5.61
N ARG A 337 -12.23 -13.93 -4.33
CA ARG A 337 -13.45 -14.61 -3.84
C ARG A 337 -14.49 -13.64 -3.33
N ILE A 338 -15.74 -13.87 -3.70
CA ILE A 338 -16.93 -13.15 -3.26
C ILE A 338 -17.74 -14.08 -2.37
N TYR A 339 -18.08 -13.63 -1.17
CA TYR A 339 -18.82 -14.38 -0.17
C TYR A 339 -20.18 -13.71 0.06
N ILE A 340 -21.24 -14.50 0.18
CA ILE A 340 -22.60 -14.05 0.48
C ILE A 340 -23.17 -14.90 1.62
N TYR A 341 -23.69 -14.26 2.67
CA TYR A 341 -24.34 -14.96 3.78
C TYR A 341 -25.82 -14.61 3.91
N GLY A 342 -26.66 -15.63 4.10
CA GLY A 342 -28.04 -15.53 4.56
C GLY A 342 -28.94 -14.60 3.74
N GLY A 343 -29.83 -13.87 4.42
CA GLY A 343 -30.83 -12.98 3.80
C GLY A 343 -32.25 -13.51 3.87
N LEU A 344 -33.07 -13.17 2.87
CA LEU A 344 -34.49 -13.53 2.73
C LEU A 344 -34.80 -14.04 1.34
N ARG A 345 -35.56 -15.13 1.24
CA ARG A 345 -36.23 -15.58 0.01
C ARG A 345 -37.71 -15.80 0.32
N GLY A 346 -38.56 -14.88 -0.16
CA GLY A 346 -39.93 -14.76 0.36
C GLY A 346 -39.90 -14.39 1.85
N ASP A 347 -40.73 -15.07 2.64
CA ASP A 347 -40.76 -14.91 4.11
C ASP A 347 -39.72 -15.80 4.84
N THR A 348 -38.96 -16.63 4.11
CA THR A 348 -37.94 -17.52 4.67
C THR A 348 -36.62 -16.77 4.90
N LEU A 349 -36.18 -16.70 6.16
CA LEU A 349 -34.82 -16.32 6.52
C LEU A 349 -33.83 -17.41 6.11
N LEU A 350 -32.67 -16.99 5.63
CA LEU A 350 -31.62 -17.88 5.13
C LEU A 350 -30.39 -17.84 6.04
N ASP A 351 -29.74 -18.98 6.20
CA ASP A 351 -28.51 -19.27 6.93
C ASP A 351 -27.38 -19.80 6.01
N ASP A 352 -27.68 -20.00 4.73
CA ASP A 352 -26.75 -20.55 3.76
C ASP A 352 -25.62 -19.57 3.43
N PHE A 353 -24.45 -20.15 3.18
CA PHE A 353 -23.23 -19.42 2.86
C PHE A 353 -22.78 -19.78 1.44
N LEU A 354 -22.62 -18.77 0.61
CA LEU A 354 -22.35 -18.92 -0.83
C LEU A 354 -21.03 -18.27 -1.20
N VAL A 355 -20.34 -18.83 -2.19
CA VAL A 355 -19.08 -18.30 -2.73
C VAL A 355 -19.10 -18.28 -4.26
N ALA A 356 -18.46 -17.26 -4.83
CA ALA A 356 -18.06 -17.20 -6.23
C ALA A 356 -16.58 -16.83 -6.34
N GLU A 357 -15.94 -17.22 -7.44
CA GLU A 357 -14.57 -16.85 -7.78
C GLU A 357 -14.60 -15.97 -9.04
N ASN A 358 -14.02 -14.77 -8.94
CA ASN A 358 -13.79 -13.87 -10.07
C ASN A 358 -12.37 -14.12 -10.61
N SER A 359 -12.19 -15.31 -11.20
CA SER A 359 -10.96 -15.68 -11.92
C SER A 359 -11.09 -15.32 -13.40
N GLU A 360 -10.13 -14.56 -13.91
CA GLU A 360 -9.83 -14.59 -15.34
C GLU A 360 -9.23 -15.98 -15.67
N PHE A 361 -9.62 -16.54 -16.82
CA PHE A 361 -9.43 -17.94 -17.22
C PHE A 361 -10.22 -19.00 -16.41
N GLN A 362 -11.20 -19.59 -17.09
CA GLN A 362 -11.46 -21.04 -16.99
C GLN A 362 -11.70 -21.55 -18.43
N SER A 363 -10.77 -22.35 -18.95
CA SER A 363 -10.89 -22.99 -20.27
C SER A 363 -11.18 -24.48 -20.10
N ASP A 364 -12.32 -24.94 -20.62
CA ASP A 364 -12.72 -26.35 -20.55
C ASP A 364 -11.79 -27.26 -21.37
N ILE A 365 -10.82 -27.89 -20.70
CA ILE A 365 -10.10 -29.07 -21.20
C ILE A 365 -9.96 -30.08 -20.06
N THR A 366 -10.85 -31.08 -20.04
CA THR A 366 -10.73 -32.27 -19.20
C THR A 366 -10.22 -33.47 -20.01
N PRO A 367 -9.12 -34.12 -19.59
CA PRO A 367 -8.83 -35.51 -19.95
C PRO A 367 -9.68 -36.43 -19.06
N ALA A 368 -10.45 -37.35 -19.64
CA ALA A 368 -11.35 -38.22 -18.88
C ALA A 368 -10.68 -39.55 -18.48
N SER A 369 -10.79 -39.96 -17.21
CA SER A 369 -10.80 -41.35 -16.73
C SER A 369 -11.14 -41.40 -15.21
N PRO A 370 -11.49 -42.56 -14.62
CA PRO A 370 -12.67 -43.31 -15.00
C PRO A 370 -13.58 -43.69 -13.80
N SER A 371 -14.90 -43.64 -14.02
CA SER A 371 -15.97 -44.36 -13.31
C SER A 371 -15.69 -44.99 -11.93
N GLU A 372 -16.29 -44.44 -10.87
CA GLU A 372 -16.80 -45.24 -9.75
C GLU A 372 -18.32 -45.41 -9.84
N ARG A 373 -18.84 -46.49 -9.24
CA ARG A 373 -20.24 -46.92 -9.43
C ARG A 373 -21.21 -46.23 -8.47
N ALA A 374 -22.40 -45.96 -8.96
CA ALA A 374 -23.52 -45.54 -8.12
C ALA A 374 -23.87 -46.60 -7.06
N LEU A 375 -24.04 -46.16 -5.81
CA LEU A 375 -24.81 -46.86 -4.79
C LEU A 375 -26.02 -45.99 -4.41
N THR A 376 -27.21 -46.57 -4.46
CA THR A 376 -28.48 -45.87 -4.34
C THR A 376 -29.04 -45.92 -2.92
N SER A 377 -29.21 -44.77 -2.29
CA SER A 377 -30.10 -44.62 -1.12
C SER A 377 -30.71 -43.21 -1.06
N SER A 378 -32.02 -43.12 -1.36
CA SER A 378 -32.83 -41.92 -1.14
C SER A 378 -33.32 -41.85 0.33
N PRO A 379 -33.65 -40.66 0.86
CA PRO A 379 -33.65 -40.41 2.30
C PRO A 379 -34.90 -40.92 3.05
N ARG A 380 -34.80 -40.96 4.38
CA ARG A 380 -35.95 -41.02 5.30
C ARG A 380 -35.94 -39.82 6.25
N SER A 381 -36.83 -38.86 5.97
CA SER A 381 -37.39 -37.97 6.99
C SER A 381 -38.20 -38.76 8.01
N ASN A 382 -38.31 -38.27 9.25
CA ASN A 382 -39.45 -38.63 10.11
C ASN A 382 -39.75 -37.53 11.13
N ASN A 383 -40.98 -37.02 11.10
CA ASN A 383 -41.56 -36.23 12.19
C ASN A 383 -42.09 -37.18 13.27
N ALA A 384 -41.97 -36.80 14.55
CA ALA A 384 -42.76 -37.40 15.62
C ALA A 384 -42.94 -36.43 16.80
N THR A 385 -44.07 -35.74 16.87
CA THR A 385 -44.56 -35.12 18.11
C THR A 385 -45.43 -36.10 18.88
N LEU A 386 -45.18 -36.30 20.17
CA LEU A 386 -46.19 -36.65 21.17
C LEU A 386 -45.75 -36.17 22.56
N ASN A 387 -46.69 -36.09 23.50
CA ASN A 387 -46.60 -35.23 24.69
C ASN A 387 -46.76 -36.06 26.01
N PRO A 388 -46.87 -35.45 27.21
CA PRO A 388 -45.80 -35.42 28.22
C PRO A 388 -46.10 -36.27 29.47
N PHE A 389 -45.17 -36.35 30.44
CA PHE A 389 -45.40 -36.06 31.89
C PHE A 389 -44.15 -36.34 32.77
N SER A 390 -44.19 -35.82 34.00
CA SER A 390 -43.34 -36.12 35.17
C SER A 390 -41.89 -35.62 35.22
N SER A 391 -41.61 -34.98 36.36
CA SER A 391 -40.33 -34.57 36.97
C SER A 391 -40.35 -35.04 38.45
N PRO A 392 -39.39 -34.73 39.34
CA PRO A 392 -38.00 -34.27 39.18
C PRO A 392 -36.98 -35.09 40.03
N SER A 393 -35.67 -34.93 39.80
CA SER A 393 -34.66 -34.89 40.88
C SER A 393 -33.26 -34.42 40.43
N THR A 394 -32.65 -33.57 41.24
CA THR A 394 -31.19 -33.31 41.35
C THR A 394 -30.67 -33.99 42.63
N PRO A 395 -29.37 -33.95 43.02
CA PRO A 395 -28.18 -33.36 42.38
C PRO A 395 -27.09 -34.47 42.20
N ASP A 396 -25.75 -34.33 42.29
CA ASP A 396 -24.81 -33.23 42.59
C ASP A 396 -23.37 -33.55 42.10
N ASP A 397 -22.42 -32.68 42.48
CA ASP A 397 -21.00 -32.91 42.79
C ASP A 397 -19.89 -32.91 41.71
N ARG A 398 -18.71 -32.49 42.19
CA ARG A 398 -17.40 -32.23 41.53
C ARG A 398 -16.29 -33.04 42.28
N PRO A 399 -14.96 -32.85 42.07
CA PRO A 399 -14.16 -32.43 40.90
C PRO A 399 -12.97 -33.41 40.61
N GLU A 400 -12.00 -32.93 39.80
CA GLU A 400 -10.55 -33.25 39.78
C GLU A 400 -9.99 -34.28 38.77
N MET A 401 -8.68 -34.17 38.52
CA MET A 401 -7.92 -34.80 37.43
C MET A 401 -6.92 -35.84 37.96
N PRO A 402 -6.32 -36.70 37.10
CA PRO A 402 -4.97 -36.35 36.64
C PRO A 402 -4.58 -36.78 35.21
N SER A 403 -3.40 -36.28 34.83
CA SER A 403 -2.62 -36.38 33.60
C SER A 403 -2.42 -37.72 32.86
N SER A 404 -2.19 -37.57 31.54
CA SER A 404 -1.24 -38.30 30.67
C SER A 404 -1.56 -39.72 30.16
N GLY A 405 -1.34 -39.93 28.85
CA GLY A 405 -1.39 -41.24 28.16
C GLY A 405 -1.41 -41.11 26.64
N PHE A 406 -0.30 -41.44 25.96
CA PHE A 406 -0.18 -41.44 24.49
C PHE A 406 -0.82 -42.69 23.84
N LEU A 407 -1.51 -42.51 22.71
CA LEU A 407 -1.46 -43.38 21.50
C LEU A 407 -1.75 -42.48 20.28
N SER A 408 -0.81 -42.24 19.35
CA SER A 408 -0.19 -43.14 18.35
C SER A 408 -0.96 -43.17 17.02
N MET A 409 -0.42 -42.52 15.99
CA MET A 409 -0.93 -42.52 14.60
C MET A 409 -0.25 -43.57 13.72
N ASP A 410 -0.92 -43.94 12.61
CA ASP A 410 -0.45 -44.93 11.65
C ASP A 410 0.72 -44.42 10.78
N LYS A 411 1.68 -45.30 10.47
CA LYS A 411 2.97 -44.96 9.86
C LYS A 411 2.98 -45.00 8.32
N ASN A 412 2.12 -45.81 7.70
CA ASN A 412 2.16 -46.09 6.26
C ASN A 412 1.93 -44.86 5.34
N SER A 413 1.47 -43.73 5.90
CA SER A 413 1.27 -42.49 5.15
C SER A 413 2.53 -41.63 5.00
N MET A 414 3.51 -41.73 5.90
CA MET A 414 4.72 -40.88 5.83
C MET A 414 5.79 -41.44 4.90
N GLU A 415 5.95 -42.76 4.82
CA GLU A 415 7.01 -43.37 4.01
C GLU A 415 6.82 -43.05 2.51
N LYS A 416 5.58 -43.05 2.01
CA LYS A 416 5.28 -42.66 0.62
C LYS A 416 5.48 -41.17 0.30
N LEU A 417 5.42 -40.29 1.31
CA LEU A 417 5.76 -38.87 1.16
C LEU A 417 7.28 -38.66 1.24
N ALA A 418 7.97 -39.45 2.06
CA ALA A 418 9.43 -39.46 2.15
C ALA A 418 10.08 -39.97 0.85
N GLU A 419 9.58 -41.06 0.26
CA GLU A 419 10.07 -41.59 -1.04
C GLU A 419 9.92 -40.56 -2.18
N ALA A 420 8.78 -39.87 -2.25
CA ALA A 420 8.56 -38.81 -3.24
C ALA A 420 9.55 -37.65 -3.07
N SER A 421 9.75 -37.20 -1.82
CA SER A 421 10.66 -36.09 -1.50
C SER A 421 12.14 -36.47 -1.71
N ALA A 422 12.49 -37.73 -1.46
CA ALA A 422 13.83 -38.26 -1.69
C ALA A 422 14.16 -38.33 -3.19
N ALA A 423 13.21 -38.75 -4.04
CA ALA A 423 13.41 -38.79 -5.49
C ALA A 423 13.65 -37.39 -6.09
N GLU A 424 12.91 -36.37 -5.64
CA GLU A 424 13.16 -34.98 -6.08
C GLU A 424 14.52 -34.45 -5.57
N ALA A 425 14.91 -34.80 -4.35
CA ALA A 425 16.22 -34.45 -3.79
C ALA A 425 17.40 -35.14 -4.49
N GLU A 426 17.27 -36.41 -4.90
CA GLU A 426 18.29 -37.11 -5.69
C GLU A 426 18.47 -36.47 -7.07
N VAL A 427 17.38 -36.07 -7.75
CA VAL A 427 17.48 -35.35 -9.04
C VAL A 427 18.21 -34.02 -8.88
N ALA A 428 17.89 -33.23 -7.84
CA ALA A 428 18.59 -31.98 -7.56
C ALA A 428 20.08 -32.19 -7.26
N ASN A 429 20.41 -33.21 -6.45
CA ASN A 429 21.80 -33.52 -6.08
C ASN A 429 22.60 -34.10 -7.26
N ALA A 430 21.98 -34.90 -8.14
CA ALA A 430 22.60 -35.40 -9.36
C ALA A 430 22.94 -34.28 -10.36
N VAL A 431 22.07 -33.28 -10.50
CA VAL A 431 22.35 -32.07 -11.28
C VAL A 431 23.51 -31.28 -10.66
N TRP A 432 23.55 -31.15 -9.33
CA TRP A 432 24.63 -30.45 -8.62
C TRP A 432 26.00 -31.16 -8.75
N GLN A 433 26.03 -32.49 -8.60
CA GLN A 433 27.25 -33.29 -8.78
C GLN A 433 27.73 -33.28 -10.24
N SER A 434 26.80 -33.27 -11.21
CA SER A 434 27.13 -33.10 -12.63
C SER A 434 27.79 -31.75 -12.93
N ALA A 435 27.47 -30.69 -12.17
CA ALA A 435 28.14 -29.40 -12.27
C ALA A 435 29.53 -29.38 -11.61
N GLN A 436 29.71 -30.08 -10.49
CA GLN A 436 31.02 -30.16 -9.79
C GLN A 436 32.05 -31.03 -10.54
N ALA A 437 31.61 -32.04 -11.30
CA ALA A 437 32.48 -32.92 -12.10
C ALA A 437 33.23 -32.20 -13.24
N ALA A 438 32.97 -30.91 -13.49
CA ALA A 438 33.59 -30.13 -14.55
C ALA A 438 34.82 -29.31 -14.13
N SER A 439 35.21 -29.29 -12.83
CA SER A 439 36.28 -28.38 -12.36
C SER A 439 37.21 -28.92 -11.25
N ALA A 440 37.73 -30.13 -11.43
CA ALA A 440 38.95 -30.68 -10.78
C ALA A 440 39.41 -31.89 -11.61
N ASN A 441 40.69 -32.29 -11.74
CA ASN A 441 41.97 -31.79 -11.23
C ASN A 441 43.06 -32.18 -12.31
N PRO A 442 44.40 -32.30 -12.11
CA PRO A 442 45.17 -32.36 -10.86
C PRO A 442 46.51 -31.58 -10.80
N GLU A 443 47.16 -31.80 -9.64
CA GLU A 443 48.60 -32.02 -9.40
C GLU A 443 49.45 -30.93 -8.76
N GLU A 444 50.36 -31.43 -7.91
CA GLU A 444 51.07 -30.69 -6.86
C GLU A 444 52.53 -30.44 -7.25
N THR A 445 53.17 -29.45 -6.61
CA THR A 445 54.56 -29.64 -6.15
C THR A 445 54.86 -28.70 -4.99
N SER A 446 55.59 -29.21 -3.99
CA SER A 446 56.03 -28.46 -2.82
C SER A 446 57.46 -27.95 -2.97
N LEU A 447 57.83 -26.94 -2.18
CA LEU A 447 59.20 -26.71 -1.66
C LEU A 447 59.15 -25.68 -0.51
N SER A 448 60.24 -25.54 0.24
CA SER A 448 60.26 -24.90 1.57
C SER A 448 61.29 -23.78 1.73
N ASP A 449 61.10 -23.00 2.81
CA ASP A 449 62.07 -22.17 3.54
C ASP A 449 62.76 -20.97 2.83
N VAL A 450 62.84 -19.83 3.52
CA VAL A 450 64.05 -19.40 4.26
C VAL A 450 63.82 -18.03 4.94
N ASN A 451 64.47 -17.85 6.10
CA ASN A 451 64.41 -16.73 7.04
C ASN A 451 65.21 -15.48 6.58
N SER A 452 64.82 -14.26 7.01
CA SER A 452 65.75 -13.13 7.24
C SER A 452 65.12 -11.99 8.08
N HIS A 453 65.95 -11.18 8.74
CA HIS A 453 65.57 -10.24 9.81
C HIS A 453 65.80 -8.75 9.45
N SER A 454 64.88 -7.89 9.93
CA SER A 454 65.13 -6.57 10.57
C SER A 454 65.83 -5.45 9.75
N PRO A 455 65.91 -4.18 10.24
CA PRO A 455 65.44 -3.63 11.51
C PRO A 455 64.49 -2.41 11.41
N GLU A 456 64.23 -1.82 12.56
CA GLU A 456 63.34 -0.68 12.82
C GLU A 456 63.88 0.64 12.26
N THR A 457 62.96 1.57 11.97
CA THR A 457 63.18 3.00 12.25
C THR A 457 61.89 3.59 12.79
N THR A 458 61.97 4.29 13.92
CA THR A 458 60.86 5.02 14.53
C THR A 458 60.75 6.43 13.95
N SER A 459 59.52 6.87 13.69
CA SER A 459 59.21 8.29 13.54
C SER A 459 57.80 8.57 14.06
N GLU A 460 57.69 9.28 15.17
CA GLU A 460 56.43 9.85 15.61
C GLU A 460 56.00 10.92 14.58
N GLY A 461 54.94 10.64 13.83
CA GLY A 461 54.24 11.59 12.98
C GLY A 461 52.81 11.68 13.47
N SER A 462 52.37 12.84 13.93
CA SER A 462 51.03 13.01 14.49
C SER A 462 49.96 12.78 13.44
N ASP A 463 49.12 11.76 13.62
CA ASP A 463 47.82 11.67 12.96
C ASP A 463 46.99 12.89 13.35
N THR A 464 46.97 13.91 12.48
CA THR A 464 45.99 14.99 12.56
C THR A 464 44.65 14.41 12.12
N GLU A 465 43.90 13.80 13.04
CA GLU A 465 42.55 13.28 12.74
C GLU A 465 41.72 14.37 12.07
N ALA A 466 41.18 14.05 10.90
CA ALA A 466 40.31 14.94 10.14
C ALA A 466 38.92 14.97 10.79
N ASP A 467 38.77 15.78 11.85
CA ASP A 467 37.45 16.07 12.43
C ASP A 467 36.49 16.56 11.35
N VAL A 468 35.27 16.00 11.32
CA VAL A 468 34.15 16.60 10.60
C VAL A 468 33.95 18.04 11.09
N ARG A 469 34.17 19.01 10.20
CA ARG A 469 34.00 20.45 10.49
C ARG A 469 32.87 21.04 9.66
N LEU A 470 31.94 21.69 10.34
CA LEU A 470 30.73 22.29 9.78
C LEU A 470 30.87 23.82 9.72
N HIS A 471 30.76 24.40 8.53
CA HIS A 471 30.87 25.85 8.35
C HIS A 471 29.68 26.60 9.00
N PRO A 472 29.90 27.75 9.66
CA PRO A 472 28.84 28.65 10.10
C PRO A 472 28.44 29.64 9.00
N ARG A 473 27.16 30.03 8.95
CA ARG A 473 26.53 30.94 7.97
C ARG A 473 26.40 30.35 6.55
N ALA A 474 25.16 30.26 6.08
CA ALA A 474 24.86 30.30 4.65
C ALA A 474 25.06 31.74 4.13
N VAL A 475 25.34 31.89 2.83
CA VAL A 475 25.56 33.19 2.19
C VAL A 475 24.61 33.34 1.00
N VAL A 476 23.54 34.11 1.19
CA VAL A 476 22.66 34.55 0.10
C VAL A 476 23.27 35.79 -0.54
N VAL A 477 23.57 35.73 -1.85
CA VAL A 477 23.91 36.91 -2.66
C VAL A 477 22.90 37.02 -3.79
N ALA A 478 21.73 37.58 -3.47
CA ALA A 478 20.85 38.14 -4.49
C ALA A 478 21.36 39.54 -4.84
N LYS A 479 21.80 39.75 -6.09
CA LYS A 479 21.90 41.10 -6.66
C LYS A 479 21.67 41.07 -8.16
N GLU A 480 20.88 42.02 -8.63
CA GLU A 480 20.45 42.14 -10.03
C GLU A 480 21.60 42.48 -10.96
N ALA A 481 21.53 41.98 -12.20
CA ALA A 481 22.26 42.51 -13.34
C ALA A 481 21.40 42.40 -14.61
N VAL A 482 21.00 43.54 -15.17
CA VAL A 482 20.33 43.62 -16.47
C VAL A 482 21.38 43.75 -17.56
N GLY A 483 21.40 42.84 -18.54
CA GLY A 483 22.19 43.00 -19.76
C GLY A 483 22.90 41.74 -20.26
N ASN A 484 23.17 41.70 -21.57
CA ASN A 484 23.92 40.62 -22.22
C ASN A 484 25.45 40.78 -22.04
N LEU A 485 26.19 39.72 -22.38
CA LEU A 485 27.67 39.63 -22.46
C LEU A 485 28.48 39.46 -21.15
N GLY A 486 27.90 38.90 -20.09
CA GLY A 486 28.66 38.41 -18.92
C GLY A 486 29.48 37.11 -19.15
N GLY A 487 29.59 36.63 -20.39
CA GLY A 487 29.99 35.25 -20.72
C GLY A 487 31.49 34.98 -20.90
N MET A 488 32.37 35.50 -20.04
CA MET A 488 33.81 35.16 -20.06
C MET A 488 34.48 35.40 -18.70
N VAL A 489 35.65 34.77 -18.48
CA VAL A 489 36.40 34.71 -17.20
C VAL A 489 35.70 33.90 -16.10
N ARG A 490 35.92 32.57 -16.10
CA ARG A 490 35.83 31.77 -14.88
C ARG A 490 37.13 31.94 -14.10
N GLN A 491 37.03 32.38 -12.84
CA GLN A 491 38.15 32.41 -11.90
C GLN A 491 38.27 31.01 -11.27
N LEU A 492 39.37 30.31 -11.55
CA LEU A 492 39.61 28.93 -11.08
C LEU A 492 40.24 28.95 -9.68
N SER A 493 39.99 27.91 -8.87
CA SER A 493 40.60 27.78 -7.54
C SER A 493 42.00 27.16 -7.61
N LEU A 494 42.80 27.40 -6.56
CA LEU A 494 44.20 26.94 -6.47
C LEU A 494 44.31 25.41 -6.58
N ASP A 495 43.32 24.70 -6.04
CA ASP A 495 43.23 23.22 -6.01
C ASP A 495 43.21 22.60 -7.42
N GLN A 496 42.74 23.36 -8.42
CA GLN A 496 42.69 22.91 -9.81
C GLN A 496 44.09 22.97 -10.45
N PHE A 497 44.93 23.93 -10.02
CA PHE A 497 46.28 24.15 -10.55
C PHE A 497 47.27 23.06 -10.10
N GLU A 498 47.19 22.61 -8.84
CA GLU A 498 48.01 21.49 -8.35
C GLU A 498 47.71 20.17 -9.08
N ASN A 499 46.47 19.96 -9.52
CA ASN A 499 46.07 18.71 -10.18
C ASN A 499 46.38 18.67 -11.68
N GLU A 500 46.48 19.82 -12.36
CA GLU A 500 46.99 19.85 -13.74
C GLU A 500 48.49 19.50 -13.83
N SER A 501 49.28 19.79 -12.78
CA SER A 501 50.70 19.43 -12.71
C SER A 501 50.97 17.92 -12.88
N ARG A 502 50.00 17.06 -12.51
CA ARG A 502 50.12 15.59 -12.58
C ARG A 502 49.81 15.01 -13.97
N ARG A 503 49.50 15.84 -14.98
CA ARG A 503 49.12 15.39 -16.34
C ARG A 503 50.26 15.33 -17.36
N MET A 504 51.52 15.59 -16.98
CA MET A 504 52.66 15.65 -17.92
C MET A 504 53.75 14.60 -17.69
N ILE A 505 53.54 13.38 -18.23
CA ILE A 505 54.63 12.45 -18.61
C ILE A 505 54.24 11.78 -19.95
N PRO A 506 55.08 11.81 -21.02
CA PRO A 506 54.73 11.28 -22.35
C PRO A 506 55.40 9.93 -22.71
N SER A 507 54.87 9.28 -23.78
CA SER A 507 55.49 8.19 -24.60
C SER A 507 55.65 6.77 -23.97
N HIS A 508 55.66 5.62 -24.68
CA HIS A 508 55.29 5.26 -26.07
C HIS A 508 55.04 3.71 -26.21
N ASN A 509 54.27 3.30 -27.23
CA ASN A 509 54.23 2.00 -27.97
C ASN A 509 53.94 0.60 -27.34
N ASP A 510 52.97 -0.08 -27.97
CA ASP A 510 52.91 -1.47 -28.51
C ASP A 510 53.52 -2.68 -27.77
N LEU A 511 52.67 -3.68 -27.44
CA LEU A 511 52.55 -4.95 -28.20
C LEU A 511 51.41 -5.89 -27.69
N SER A 512 51.19 -7.01 -28.37
CA SER A 512 49.97 -7.84 -28.30
C SER A 512 50.08 -9.16 -27.53
N ASN A 513 49.00 -9.58 -26.84
CA ASN A 513 48.47 -10.96 -26.91
C ASN A 513 47.03 -11.10 -26.37
N PRO A 514 46.26 -12.15 -26.76
CA PRO A 514 44.82 -12.22 -26.52
C PRO A 514 44.40 -12.89 -25.21
N THR A 515 43.38 -12.35 -24.54
CA THR A 515 42.76 -12.95 -23.34
C THR A 515 41.39 -13.58 -23.63
N LYS A 516 41.03 -14.54 -22.76
CA LYS A 516 39.93 -15.50 -22.91
C LYS A 516 38.56 -14.84 -23.11
N LYS A 517 37.76 -15.32 -24.06
CA LYS A 517 36.35 -14.92 -24.23
C LYS A 517 35.51 -15.41 -23.04
N PHE A 518 35.22 -14.53 -22.08
CA PHE A 518 34.05 -14.71 -21.22
C PHE A 518 32.77 -14.48 -22.02
N VAL A 519 31.75 -15.31 -21.78
CA VAL A 519 30.43 -15.16 -22.41
C VAL A 519 29.70 -14.00 -21.73
N ARG A 520 29.90 -12.80 -22.28
CA ARG A 520 29.21 -11.59 -21.86
C ARG A 520 27.73 -11.68 -22.23
N GLN A 521 26.89 -12.18 -21.32
CA GLN A 521 25.45 -11.99 -21.40
C GLN A 521 25.18 -10.48 -21.39
N LYS A 522 24.69 -9.97 -22.52
CA LYS A 522 24.43 -8.54 -22.74
C LYS A 522 22.94 -8.30 -22.61
N SER A 523 22.55 -7.44 -21.67
CA SER A 523 21.36 -6.60 -21.82
C SER A 523 21.43 -5.87 -23.20
N PRO A 524 20.28 -5.58 -23.85
CA PRO A 524 20.24 -4.83 -25.11
C PRO A 524 21.15 -3.60 -25.07
N GLN A 525 22.15 -3.57 -25.95
CA GLN A 525 23.34 -2.72 -25.77
C GLN A 525 22.99 -1.22 -25.79
N GLY A 526 22.92 -0.63 -24.60
CA GLY A 526 22.82 0.82 -24.41
C GLY A 526 21.47 1.34 -23.91
N LEU A 527 20.56 0.51 -23.38
CA LEU A 527 19.30 1.00 -22.80
C LEU A 527 19.52 2.07 -21.71
N HIS A 528 20.45 1.84 -20.77
CA HIS A 528 20.86 2.85 -19.79
C HIS A 528 21.39 4.13 -20.47
N LYS A 529 22.11 4.02 -21.60
CA LYS A 529 22.60 5.19 -22.37
C LYS A 529 21.48 5.91 -23.13
N LYS A 530 20.45 5.20 -23.63
CA LYS A 530 19.19 5.79 -24.16
C LYS A 530 18.52 6.62 -23.08
N ILE A 531 18.39 6.07 -21.87
CA ILE A 531 17.75 6.75 -20.73
C ILE A 531 18.55 7.98 -20.30
N ILE A 532 19.87 7.85 -20.06
CA ILE A 532 20.74 8.97 -19.69
C ILE A 532 20.69 10.09 -20.75
N SER A 533 20.84 9.77 -22.05
CA SER A 533 20.80 10.80 -23.11
C SER A 533 19.41 11.43 -23.32
N THR A 534 18.34 10.78 -22.85
CA THR A 534 16.97 11.31 -22.88
C THR A 534 16.67 12.18 -21.66
N LEU A 535 17.03 11.73 -20.46
CA LEU A 535 16.62 12.32 -19.18
C LEU A 535 17.66 13.25 -18.53
N LEU A 536 18.96 12.95 -18.62
CA LEU A 536 20.02 13.74 -17.98
C LEU A 536 20.29 15.03 -18.75
N ARG A 537 19.40 16.03 -18.58
CA ARG A 537 19.42 17.30 -19.33
C ARG A 537 19.30 18.51 -18.40
N PRO A 538 20.25 18.76 -17.47
CA PRO A 538 20.06 19.68 -16.35
C PRO A 538 19.54 21.08 -16.73
N ARG A 539 20.06 21.68 -17.81
CA ARG A 539 19.66 23.01 -18.33
C ARG A 539 18.37 23.05 -19.14
N ASN A 540 18.07 21.95 -19.82
CA ASN A 540 17.18 21.92 -20.99
C ASN A 540 16.05 20.89 -20.83
N TRP A 541 15.96 20.21 -19.69
CA TRP A 541 14.84 19.34 -19.38
C TRP A 541 13.56 20.16 -19.27
N LYS A 542 12.48 19.62 -19.84
CA LYS A 542 11.11 20.09 -19.71
C LYS A 542 10.22 18.85 -19.61
N PRO A 543 9.08 18.92 -18.89
CA PRO A 543 8.12 17.82 -18.91
C PRO A 543 7.68 17.52 -20.35
N PRO A 544 7.53 16.24 -20.74
CA PRO A 544 7.07 15.89 -22.07
C PRO A 544 5.59 16.27 -22.22
N VAL A 545 5.25 16.95 -23.33
CA VAL A 545 3.87 17.40 -23.61
C VAL A 545 2.91 16.22 -23.78
N ASN A 546 3.41 15.04 -24.16
CA ASN A 546 2.68 13.79 -24.05
C ASN A 546 3.08 13.13 -22.73
N ARG A 547 2.10 12.90 -21.84
CA ARG A 547 2.30 12.31 -20.52
C ARG A 547 2.78 10.85 -20.58
N LYS A 548 2.56 10.12 -21.69
CA LYS A 548 3.02 8.74 -21.87
C LYS A 548 4.52 8.62 -21.64
N PHE A 549 4.94 7.62 -20.87
CA PHE A 549 6.35 7.34 -20.62
C PHE A 549 7.05 6.78 -21.87
N PHE A 550 8.35 7.08 -22.01
CA PHE A 550 9.11 6.81 -23.25
C PHE A 550 9.78 5.42 -23.31
N LEU A 551 9.69 4.66 -22.22
CA LEU A 551 10.00 3.23 -22.16
C LEU A 551 8.70 2.43 -22.15
N ASP A 552 8.70 1.24 -22.75
CA ASP A 552 7.66 0.25 -22.53
C ASP A 552 7.93 -0.60 -21.27
N SER A 553 7.00 -1.50 -20.94
CA SER A 553 7.10 -2.40 -19.79
C SER A 553 8.33 -3.31 -19.88
N TYR A 554 8.67 -3.83 -21.07
CA TYR A 554 9.82 -4.69 -21.26
C TYR A 554 11.15 -3.95 -21.09
N GLU A 555 11.26 -2.71 -21.59
CA GLU A 555 12.43 -1.85 -21.32
C GLU A 555 12.58 -1.51 -19.83
N VAL A 556 11.50 -1.26 -19.09
CA VAL A 556 11.56 -1.14 -17.62
C VAL A 556 12.00 -2.47 -16.98
N GLY A 557 11.56 -3.60 -17.53
CA GLY A 557 11.97 -4.94 -17.13
C GLY A 557 13.48 -5.18 -17.19
N GLU A 558 14.06 -4.93 -18.36
CA GLU A 558 15.51 -5.03 -18.63
C GLU A 558 16.32 -4.06 -17.77
N LEU A 559 15.84 -2.83 -17.58
CA LEU A 559 16.49 -1.83 -16.72
C LEU A 559 16.55 -2.29 -15.26
N CYS A 560 15.42 -2.74 -14.71
CA CYS A 560 15.35 -3.23 -13.34
C CYS A 560 16.21 -4.50 -13.18
N TYR A 561 16.16 -5.45 -14.12
CA TYR A 561 17.01 -6.63 -14.05
C TYR A 561 18.50 -6.26 -14.05
N ALA A 562 18.95 -5.37 -14.95
CA ALA A 562 20.35 -4.96 -15.02
C ALA A 562 20.85 -4.26 -13.74
N ALA A 563 20.02 -3.43 -13.09
CA ALA A 563 20.39 -2.77 -11.84
C ALA A 563 20.32 -3.73 -10.63
N GLU A 564 19.34 -4.63 -10.58
CA GLU A 564 19.19 -5.65 -9.54
C GLU A 564 20.40 -6.61 -9.48
N GLN A 565 20.97 -6.97 -10.63
CA GLN A 565 22.21 -7.75 -10.67
C GLN A 565 23.40 -7.03 -10.03
N ILE A 566 23.41 -5.69 -9.98
CA ILE A 566 24.43 -4.90 -9.27
C ILE A 566 24.12 -4.94 -7.77
N PHE A 567 22.91 -4.57 -7.36
CA PHE A 567 22.49 -4.52 -5.96
C PHE A 567 22.62 -5.88 -5.23
N MET A 568 22.46 -7.00 -5.93
CA MET A 568 22.69 -8.35 -5.40
C MET A 568 24.13 -8.59 -4.91
N HIS A 569 25.12 -7.92 -5.51
CA HIS A 569 26.54 -8.11 -5.18
C HIS A 569 27.11 -7.02 -4.27
N GLU A 570 26.42 -5.88 -4.14
CA GLU A 570 26.76 -4.84 -3.17
C GLU A 570 26.45 -5.27 -1.72
N PRO A 571 27.20 -4.80 -0.71
CA PRO A 571 26.90 -5.07 0.69
C PRO A 571 25.66 -4.30 1.17
N THR A 572 24.99 -4.80 2.22
CA THR A 572 23.80 -4.12 2.78
C THR A 572 24.12 -2.76 3.41
N VAL A 573 25.36 -2.56 3.86
CA VAL A 573 25.93 -1.24 4.20
C VAL A 573 27.07 -0.92 3.25
N LEU A 574 26.85 0.02 2.33
CA LEU A 574 27.85 0.45 1.35
C LEU A 574 29.08 1.08 2.04
N GLN A 575 30.28 0.85 1.52
CA GLN A 575 31.54 1.34 2.09
C GLN A 575 32.15 2.39 1.15
N LEU A 576 31.94 3.67 1.46
CA LEU A 576 32.19 4.79 0.54
C LEU A 576 33.39 5.65 0.97
N LYS A 577 33.96 6.38 0.02
CA LYS A 577 35.09 7.29 0.22
C LYS A 577 34.75 8.72 -0.16
N ALA A 578 35.42 9.68 0.45
CA ALA A 578 35.25 11.09 0.14
C ALA A 578 36.07 11.50 -1.10
N PRO A 579 35.57 12.41 -1.96
CA PRO A 579 34.37 13.21 -1.75
C PRO A 579 33.08 12.55 -2.27
N VAL A 580 31.96 12.88 -1.61
CA VAL A 580 30.60 12.40 -1.96
C VAL A 580 29.63 13.57 -1.97
N LYS A 581 28.69 13.61 -2.92
CA LYS A 581 27.45 14.41 -2.85
C LYS A 581 26.34 13.52 -2.29
N VAL A 582 25.77 13.91 -1.15
CA VAL A 582 24.63 13.22 -0.53
C VAL A 582 23.34 13.96 -0.86
N PHE A 583 22.32 13.24 -1.30
CA PHE A 583 20.98 13.71 -1.67
C PHE A 583 19.94 13.04 -0.76
N GLY A 584 19.05 13.84 -0.15
CA GLY A 584 17.87 13.35 0.56
C GLY A 584 16.68 13.13 -0.38
N ASP A 585 15.47 13.04 0.19
CA ASP A 585 14.21 12.73 -0.50
C ASP A 585 14.06 13.49 -1.83
N LEU A 586 13.75 12.75 -2.90
CA LEU A 586 13.56 13.29 -4.26
C LEU A 586 12.12 13.23 -4.75
N HIS A 587 11.35 12.24 -4.31
CA HIS A 587 9.89 12.23 -4.34
C HIS A 587 9.29 12.65 -5.69
N GLY A 588 9.76 12.05 -6.79
CA GLY A 588 9.27 12.35 -8.15
C GLY A 588 9.40 13.82 -8.61
N GLN A 589 10.13 14.69 -7.89
CA GLN A 589 10.40 16.08 -8.28
C GLN A 589 11.61 16.19 -9.21
N PHE A 590 11.53 15.51 -10.35
CA PHE A 590 12.63 15.40 -11.33
C PHE A 590 13.20 16.77 -11.79
N GLY A 591 12.36 17.81 -11.87
CA GLY A 591 12.81 19.16 -12.17
C GLY A 591 13.81 19.71 -11.16
N ASP A 592 13.66 19.40 -9.87
CA ASP A 592 14.59 19.83 -8.82
C ASP A 592 15.89 19.01 -8.84
N LEU A 593 15.82 17.72 -9.18
CA LEU A 593 17.00 16.91 -9.46
C LEU A 593 17.82 17.50 -10.62
N MET A 594 17.16 17.94 -11.70
CA MET A 594 17.82 18.62 -12.82
C MET A 594 18.43 19.97 -12.44
N ARG A 595 17.76 20.75 -11.57
CA ARG A 595 18.29 22.02 -11.04
C ARG A 595 19.54 21.83 -10.18
N LEU A 596 19.49 20.90 -9.22
CA LEU A 596 20.64 20.50 -8.40
C LEU A 596 21.82 20.04 -9.27
N PHE A 597 21.54 19.29 -10.33
CA PHE A 597 22.53 18.80 -11.29
C PHE A 597 23.15 19.91 -12.16
N ASP A 598 22.44 21.00 -12.50
CA ASP A 598 23.05 22.10 -13.26
C ASP A 598 23.87 23.03 -12.35
N GLU A 599 23.32 23.38 -11.20
CA GLU A 599 23.93 24.35 -10.27
C GLU A 599 25.13 23.75 -9.52
N TYR A 600 25.06 22.46 -9.16
CA TYR A 600 26.06 21.79 -8.33
C TYR A 600 26.75 20.60 -9.01
N GLY A 601 26.61 20.42 -10.33
CA GLY A 601 27.28 19.40 -11.12
C GLY A 601 26.53 18.06 -11.18
N PHE A 602 26.68 17.36 -12.30
CA PHE A 602 25.84 16.21 -12.69
C PHE A 602 26.66 14.96 -13.06
N PRO A 603 26.11 13.75 -12.88
CA PRO A 603 26.84 12.48 -13.02
C PRO A 603 27.10 12.12 -14.50
N SER A 604 28.08 12.78 -15.10
CA SER A 604 28.62 12.46 -16.43
C SER A 604 30.08 12.88 -16.55
N THR A 605 30.78 12.40 -17.57
CA THR A 605 32.16 12.79 -17.90
C THR A 605 32.33 14.26 -18.29
N ALA A 606 31.25 14.98 -18.60
CA ALA A 606 31.22 16.43 -18.83
C ALA A 606 30.77 17.24 -17.60
N GLY A 607 30.29 16.54 -16.55
CA GLY A 607 30.13 17.07 -15.20
C GLY A 607 31.33 16.65 -14.35
N ASP A 608 31.09 15.98 -13.22
CA ASP A 608 32.12 15.70 -12.22
C ASP A 608 32.20 14.24 -11.70
N ILE A 609 31.48 13.29 -12.31
CA ILE A 609 31.48 11.86 -11.91
C ILE A 609 32.88 11.21 -11.88
N THR A 610 33.86 11.83 -12.54
CA THR A 610 35.25 11.35 -12.60
C THR A 610 36.06 11.62 -11.32
N TYR A 611 35.53 12.40 -10.37
CA TYR A 611 36.23 12.74 -9.12
C TYR A 611 35.34 12.94 -7.88
N ILE A 612 34.01 12.86 -8.00
CA ILE A 612 33.08 12.90 -6.86
C ILE A 612 31.94 11.89 -7.02
N ASP A 613 31.71 11.12 -5.96
CA ASP A 613 30.63 10.12 -5.89
C ASP A 613 29.28 10.75 -5.58
N TYR A 614 28.20 10.04 -5.90
CA TYR A 614 26.81 10.43 -5.67
C TYR A 614 26.13 9.39 -4.78
N LEU A 615 25.63 9.81 -3.61
CA LEU A 615 24.83 8.98 -2.72
C LEU A 615 23.43 9.58 -2.61
N PHE A 616 22.40 8.77 -2.85
CA PHE A 616 21.01 9.14 -2.62
C PHE A 616 20.41 8.29 -1.50
N LEU A 617 19.68 8.92 -0.59
CA LEU A 617 19.30 8.33 0.71
C LEU A 617 17.97 7.55 0.70
N GLY A 618 17.20 7.61 -0.38
CA GLY A 618 15.89 6.96 -0.50
C GLY A 618 14.81 7.91 -1.01
N ASP A 619 13.58 7.43 -1.01
CA ASP A 619 12.36 8.14 -1.38
C ASP A 619 12.49 8.82 -2.75
N TYR A 620 12.73 7.99 -3.77
CA TYR A 620 12.85 8.37 -5.17
C TYR A 620 11.49 8.64 -5.81
N VAL A 621 10.49 7.87 -5.38
CA VAL A 621 9.15 7.78 -5.97
C VAL A 621 8.09 8.39 -5.06
N ASP A 622 6.82 8.30 -5.51
CA ASP A 622 5.65 8.94 -4.89
C ASP A 622 5.74 10.46 -4.84
N ARG A 623 4.68 11.09 -4.31
CA ARG A 623 4.57 12.54 -3.97
C ARG A 623 4.63 13.53 -5.14
N GLY A 624 5.61 13.40 -6.03
CA GLY A 624 5.82 14.26 -7.19
C GLY A 624 5.20 13.73 -8.49
N GLN A 625 5.63 14.32 -9.60
CA GLN A 625 5.00 14.20 -10.91
C GLN A 625 5.70 13.23 -11.88
N HIS A 626 6.96 12.90 -11.58
CA HIS A 626 7.91 12.29 -12.50
C HIS A 626 8.72 11.21 -11.78
N SER A 627 8.05 10.36 -11.00
CA SER A 627 8.67 9.23 -10.29
C SER A 627 9.35 8.30 -11.27
N LEU A 628 8.73 8.05 -12.44
CA LEU A 628 9.28 7.22 -13.51
C LEU A 628 10.60 7.80 -14.06
N GLU A 629 10.66 9.09 -14.38
CA GLU A 629 11.93 9.72 -14.79
C GLU A 629 12.98 9.68 -13.69
N THR A 630 12.62 9.96 -12.43
CA THR A 630 13.56 9.93 -11.31
C THR A 630 14.17 8.54 -11.14
N ILE A 631 13.36 7.50 -10.94
CA ILE A 631 13.92 6.16 -10.68
C ILE A 631 14.63 5.59 -11.91
N THR A 632 14.10 5.76 -13.12
CA THR A 632 14.76 5.20 -14.31
C THR A 632 16.07 5.89 -14.63
N LEU A 633 16.20 7.21 -14.41
CA LEU A 633 17.49 7.89 -14.53
C LEU A 633 18.49 7.39 -13.48
N LEU A 634 18.07 7.28 -12.21
CA LEU A 634 18.96 6.83 -11.13
C LEU A 634 19.43 5.38 -11.34
N LEU A 635 18.55 4.46 -11.77
CA LEU A 635 18.93 3.09 -12.14
C LEU A 635 19.85 3.05 -13.37
N ALA A 636 19.58 3.86 -14.41
CA ALA A 636 20.45 3.94 -15.57
C ALA A 636 21.85 4.48 -15.23
N LEU A 637 21.93 5.45 -14.32
CA LEU A 637 23.18 5.98 -13.78
C LEU A 637 23.93 4.95 -12.93
N LYS A 638 23.23 4.15 -12.10
CA LYS A 638 23.83 3.03 -11.37
C LYS A 638 24.43 1.97 -12.31
N ILE A 639 23.81 1.72 -13.46
CA ILE A 639 24.31 0.76 -14.47
C ILE A 639 25.52 1.32 -15.25
N GLU A 640 25.56 2.62 -15.52
CA GLU A 640 26.70 3.25 -16.23
C GLU A 640 27.91 3.48 -15.30
N TYR A 641 27.66 3.82 -14.03
CA TYR A 641 28.67 4.22 -13.03
C TYR A 641 28.49 3.46 -11.69
N PRO A 642 28.55 2.12 -11.66
CA PRO A 642 28.22 1.32 -10.47
C PRO A 642 29.07 1.65 -9.24
N GLU A 643 30.34 2.03 -9.43
CA GLU A 643 31.27 2.36 -8.34
C GLU A 643 31.12 3.80 -7.82
N ASN A 644 30.40 4.68 -8.53
CA ASN A 644 30.34 6.12 -8.22
C ASN A 644 28.91 6.66 -7.97
N VAL A 645 27.88 5.87 -8.30
CA VAL A 645 26.47 6.21 -8.04
C VAL A 645 25.92 5.18 -7.06
N HIS A 646 25.40 5.65 -5.94
CA HIS A 646 25.02 4.84 -4.79
C HIS A 646 23.59 5.17 -4.38
N LEU A 647 22.74 4.15 -4.34
CA LEU A 647 21.32 4.27 -4.00
C LEU A 647 21.06 3.38 -2.78
N ILE A 648 20.60 3.97 -1.67
CA ILE A 648 20.08 3.20 -0.55
C ILE A 648 18.54 3.26 -0.51
N ARG A 649 17.91 2.42 0.29
CA ARG A 649 16.45 2.27 0.33
C ARG A 649 15.79 3.32 1.24
N GLY A 650 14.75 4.01 0.75
CA GLY A 650 13.82 4.77 1.56
C GLY A 650 12.56 3.98 1.94
N ASN A 651 11.65 4.60 2.68
CA ASN A 651 10.40 3.93 3.07
C ASN A 651 9.34 3.92 1.95
N HIS A 652 9.46 4.82 0.97
CA HIS A 652 8.64 4.81 -0.24
C HIS A 652 9.12 3.77 -1.27
N GLU A 653 10.31 3.19 -1.12
CA GLU A 653 10.73 1.98 -1.84
C GLU A 653 10.13 0.69 -1.22
N ALA A 654 8.85 0.72 -0.86
CA ALA A 654 8.05 -0.40 -0.36
C ALA A 654 6.65 -0.42 -1.01
N ALA A 655 6.17 -1.61 -1.39
CA ALA A 655 5.02 -1.76 -2.28
C ALA A 655 3.69 -1.31 -1.68
N ASP A 656 3.50 -1.53 -0.37
CA ASP A 656 2.35 -1.04 0.39
C ASP A 656 2.30 0.50 0.42
N ILE A 657 3.47 1.14 0.51
CA ILE A 657 3.62 2.60 0.57
C ILE A 657 3.43 3.24 -0.81
N ASN A 658 4.12 2.73 -1.83
CA ASN A 658 4.06 3.29 -3.19
C ASN A 658 2.89 2.81 -4.06
N ALA A 659 2.07 1.88 -3.54
CA ALA A 659 0.69 1.71 -3.96
C ALA A 659 -0.20 2.90 -3.54
N LEU A 660 0.08 3.53 -2.40
CA LEU A 660 -0.79 4.53 -1.77
C LEU A 660 -0.40 5.99 -2.12
N PHE A 661 0.88 6.32 -2.21
CA PHE A 661 1.34 7.71 -2.32
C PHE A 661 1.68 8.19 -3.76
N GLY A 662 1.38 7.36 -4.77
CA GLY A 662 1.18 7.79 -6.16
C GLY A 662 1.91 6.98 -7.23
N PHE A 663 3.00 6.27 -6.93
CA PHE A 663 3.85 5.64 -7.95
C PHE A 663 3.11 4.58 -8.77
N ARG A 664 2.31 3.71 -8.12
CA ARG A 664 1.46 2.74 -8.81
C ARG A 664 0.49 3.40 -9.78
N ILE A 665 -0.06 4.55 -9.41
CA ILE A 665 -0.99 5.33 -10.24
C ILE A 665 -0.23 5.96 -11.41
N GLU A 666 0.96 6.52 -11.18
CA GLU A 666 1.82 7.07 -12.23
C GLU A 666 2.20 6.01 -13.28
N CYS A 667 2.59 4.80 -12.86
CA CYS A 667 2.87 3.69 -13.77
C CYS A 667 1.64 3.32 -14.62
N ILE A 668 0.46 3.15 -14.00
CA ILE A 668 -0.79 2.82 -14.69
C ILE A 668 -1.20 3.91 -15.69
N GLU A 669 -1.15 5.17 -15.28
CA GLU A 669 -1.53 6.31 -16.11
C GLU A 669 -0.61 6.47 -17.33
N ARG A 670 0.71 6.34 -17.12
CA ARG A 670 1.72 6.74 -18.11
C ARG A 670 2.22 5.58 -18.97
N MET A 671 1.96 4.33 -18.59
CA MET A 671 2.30 3.13 -19.37
C MET A 671 1.07 2.33 -19.83
N GLY A 672 -0.10 2.53 -19.23
CA GLY A 672 -1.30 1.71 -19.41
C GLY A 672 -1.51 0.74 -18.23
N GLU A 673 -2.72 0.23 -18.03
CA GLU A 673 -3.05 -0.53 -16.81
C GLU A 673 -2.22 -1.80 -16.63
N SER A 674 -2.22 -2.71 -17.61
CA SER A 674 -1.47 -3.97 -17.51
C SER A 674 0.06 -3.74 -17.47
N ASP A 675 0.58 -2.92 -18.38
CA ASP A 675 2.01 -2.61 -18.48
C ASP A 675 2.52 -1.81 -17.27
N GLY A 676 1.70 -0.90 -16.73
CA GLY A 676 1.99 -0.09 -15.56
C GLY A 676 1.94 -0.90 -14.26
N ILE A 677 0.98 -1.81 -14.09
CA ILE A 677 0.96 -2.76 -12.98
C ILE A 677 2.19 -3.68 -13.04
N TRP A 678 2.56 -4.15 -14.23
CA TRP A 678 3.76 -4.98 -14.44
C TRP A 678 5.03 -4.21 -14.08
N ALA A 679 5.22 -3.00 -14.61
CA ALA A 679 6.36 -2.13 -14.33
C ALA A 679 6.48 -1.81 -12.84
N TRP A 680 5.37 -1.41 -12.20
CA TRP A 680 5.30 -1.14 -10.76
C TRP A 680 5.65 -2.37 -9.90
N THR A 681 5.19 -3.56 -10.30
CA THR A 681 5.56 -4.83 -9.64
C THR A 681 7.06 -5.07 -9.77
N ARG A 682 7.63 -4.86 -10.97
CA ARG A 682 9.05 -5.07 -11.24
C ARG A 682 9.96 -4.10 -10.49
N PHE A 683 9.59 -2.83 -10.37
CA PHE A 683 10.30 -1.85 -9.54
C PHE A 683 10.32 -2.30 -8.07
N ASN A 684 9.18 -2.73 -7.53
CA ASN A 684 9.11 -3.18 -6.14
C ASN A 684 9.89 -4.47 -5.86
N GLN A 685 10.02 -5.37 -6.84
CA GLN A 685 10.95 -6.50 -6.75
C GLN A 685 12.41 -6.03 -6.60
N LEU A 686 12.85 -5.07 -7.43
CA LEU A 686 14.18 -4.46 -7.33
C LEU A 686 14.37 -3.72 -6.00
N PHE A 687 13.37 -2.99 -5.52
CA PHE A 687 13.46 -2.21 -4.28
C PHE A 687 13.80 -3.06 -3.05
N ASN A 688 13.42 -4.34 -3.05
CA ASN A 688 13.79 -5.28 -1.99
C ASN A 688 15.29 -5.61 -1.96
N TYR A 689 16.01 -5.42 -3.07
CA TYR A 689 17.46 -5.57 -3.17
C TYR A 689 18.26 -4.30 -2.86
N LEU A 690 17.64 -3.12 -2.71
CA LEU A 690 18.39 -1.89 -2.44
C LEU A 690 19.18 -1.99 -1.12
N PRO A 691 20.48 -1.60 -1.09
CA PRO A 691 21.25 -1.43 0.14
C PRO A 691 20.53 -0.53 1.15
N LEU A 692 20.77 -0.72 2.45
CA LEU A 692 19.95 -0.10 3.51
C LEU A 692 20.65 1.06 4.24
N ALA A 693 21.97 1.16 4.12
CA ALA A 693 22.77 2.27 4.64
C ALA A 693 24.07 2.41 3.82
N ALA A 694 24.79 3.51 4.04
CA ALA A 694 26.13 3.72 3.53
C ALA A 694 27.04 4.30 4.62
N LEU A 695 28.33 4.02 4.55
CA LEU A 695 29.34 4.41 5.54
C LEU A 695 30.50 5.11 4.82
N ILE A 696 30.57 6.43 4.95
CA ILE A 696 31.59 7.28 4.31
C ILE A 696 32.81 7.39 5.24
N GLU A 697 33.98 7.00 4.73
CA GLU A 697 35.29 7.02 5.42
C GLU A 697 35.29 6.37 6.82
N LYS A 698 34.35 5.46 7.09
CA LYS A 698 34.13 4.83 8.41
C LYS A 698 33.89 5.82 9.57
N LYS A 699 33.51 7.07 9.26
CA LYS A 699 33.26 8.15 10.23
C LYS A 699 31.85 8.74 10.12
N ILE A 700 31.19 8.64 8.96
CA ILE A 700 29.84 9.16 8.72
C ILE A 700 28.94 8.02 8.25
N ILE A 701 27.87 7.71 8.99
CA ILE A 701 26.83 6.78 8.50
C ILE A 701 25.70 7.55 7.83
N CYS A 702 25.14 6.99 6.77
CA CYS A 702 24.06 7.52 5.96
C CYS A 702 22.92 6.48 5.91
N MET A 703 21.69 6.90 6.19
CA MET A 703 20.48 6.05 6.22
C MET A 703 19.24 6.87 5.85
N HIS A 704 18.07 6.25 5.64
CA HIS A 704 16.85 7.02 5.35
C HIS A 704 16.19 7.56 6.62
N GLY A 705 15.67 6.66 7.45
CA GLY A 705 14.99 6.93 8.72
C GLY A 705 15.99 7.21 9.84
N GLY A 706 16.37 6.21 10.64
CA GLY A 706 17.23 6.46 11.79
C GLY A 706 17.58 5.24 12.63
N ILE A 707 18.22 5.49 13.78
CA ILE A 707 18.66 4.42 14.70
C ILE A 707 17.54 3.88 15.60
N GLY A 708 16.44 4.64 15.75
CA GLY A 708 15.25 4.27 16.51
C GLY A 708 15.53 3.66 17.88
N ARG A 709 14.86 2.54 18.16
CA ARG A 709 15.00 1.82 19.44
C ARG A 709 15.98 0.65 19.38
N SER A 710 16.11 0.00 18.22
CA SER A 710 16.75 -1.31 18.10
C SER A 710 18.16 -1.25 17.50
N ILE A 711 18.51 -0.20 16.76
CA ILE A 711 19.82 -0.09 16.11
C ILE A 711 20.79 0.55 17.09
N ASN A 712 21.73 -0.26 17.57
CA ASN A 712 22.75 0.13 18.53
C ASN A 712 24.17 -0.14 17.98
N SER A 713 24.33 -0.82 16.84
CA SER A 713 25.59 -0.84 16.09
C SER A 713 25.41 -1.11 14.59
N VAL A 714 26.41 -0.75 13.78
CA VAL A 714 26.37 -0.86 12.30
C VAL A 714 26.21 -2.32 11.85
N GLU A 715 26.84 -3.26 12.56
CA GLU A 715 26.80 -4.69 12.24
C GLU A 715 25.40 -5.32 12.47
N GLN A 716 24.45 -4.58 13.04
CA GLN A 716 23.03 -4.98 13.05
C GLN A 716 22.34 -4.73 11.71
N ILE A 717 22.80 -3.72 10.95
CA ILE A 717 22.29 -3.40 9.61
C ILE A 717 22.95 -4.31 8.57
N GLU A 718 24.26 -4.55 8.70
CA GLU A 718 25.03 -5.43 7.81
C GLU A 718 24.48 -6.87 7.76
N LYS A 719 23.87 -7.34 8.87
CA LYS A 719 23.25 -8.67 9.00
C LYS A 719 21.84 -8.76 8.41
N LEU A 720 21.29 -7.70 7.82
CA LEU A 720 20.04 -7.78 7.07
C LEU A 720 20.34 -8.32 5.67
N GLU A 721 20.00 -9.59 5.46
CA GLU A 721 20.09 -10.24 4.16
C GLU A 721 19.08 -9.61 3.18
N ARG A 722 19.45 -9.53 1.90
CA ARG A 722 18.61 -9.02 0.80
C ARG A 722 18.41 -10.13 -0.25
N PRO A 723 17.24 -10.23 -0.91
CA PRO A 723 16.14 -9.27 -0.89
C PRO A 723 15.32 -9.31 0.40
N ILE A 724 14.92 -8.14 0.91
CA ILE A 724 14.11 -8.01 2.13
C ILE A 724 12.83 -7.22 1.84
N THR A 725 11.70 -7.65 2.40
CA THR A 725 10.42 -6.93 2.35
C THR A 725 10.08 -6.32 3.71
N MET A 726 9.10 -5.42 3.79
CA MET A 726 8.72 -4.79 5.06
C MET A 726 8.07 -5.77 6.06
N ASP A 727 7.40 -6.82 5.58
CA ASP A 727 6.76 -7.86 6.38
C ASP A 727 7.73 -8.94 6.88
N ALA A 728 8.74 -9.30 6.07
CA ALA A 728 9.91 -10.08 6.51
C ALA A 728 10.89 -9.24 7.36
N GLY A 729 10.76 -7.91 7.30
CA GLY A 729 11.60 -6.94 7.99
C GLY A 729 11.56 -7.10 9.51
N SER A 730 12.74 -7.20 10.11
CA SER A 730 12.88 -7.07 11.57
C SER A 730 12.62 -5.63 12.02
N ILE A 731 12.49 -5.41 13.33
CA ILE A 731 12.36 -4.06 13.91
C ILE A 731 13.56 -3.14 13.58
N VAL A 732 14.71 -3.71 13.22
CA VAL A 732 15.88 -2.96 12.71
C VAL A 732 15.54 -2.31 11.36
N LEU A 733 14.90 -3.01 10.43
CA LEU A 733 14.48 -2.43 9.14
C LEU A 733 13.42 -1.35 9.34
N MET A 734 12.47 -1.57 10.26
CA MET A 734 11.44 -0.58 10.60
C MET A 734 12.05 0.69 11.17
N ASP A 735 12.92 0.60 12.19
CA ASP A 735 13.62 1.76 12.73
C ASP A 735 14.46 2.47 11.65
N LEU A 736 15.19 1.71 10.83
CA LEU A 736 16.12 2.23 9.81
C LEU A 736 15.43 3.04 8.71
N LEU A 737 14.17 2.74 8.40
CA LEU A 737 13.40 3.41 7.35
C LEU A 737 12.35 4.41 7.88
N TRP A 738 11.92 4.29 9.14
CA TRP A 738 10.77 5.06 9.68
C TRP A 738 10.98 5.76 11.03
N SER A 739 12.15 5.64 11.68
CA SER A 739 12.40 6.36 12.94
C SER A 739 12.94 7.77 12.70
N ASP A 740 12.48 8.73 13.51
CA ASP A 740 12.88 10.14 13.46
C ASP A 740 13.68 10.55 14.69
N PRO A 741 14.52 11.60 14.61
CA PRO A 741 14.94 12.32 15.82
C PRO A 741 13.72 12.87 16.59
N THR A 742 13.87 13.13 17.89
CA THR A 742 12.85 13.86 18.66
C THR A 742 12.72 15.31 18.19
N GLU A 743 11.67 16.03 18.62
CA GLU A 743 11.36 17.40 18.14
C GLU A 743 12.52 18.39 18.30
N ASN A 744 13.37 18.25 19.33
CA ASN A 744 14.54 19.09 19.57
C ASN A 744 15.51 18.44 20.59
N ASP A 745 16.72 19.00 20.69
CA ASP A 745 17.81 18.53 21.56
C ASP A 745 17.50 18.50 23.08
N SER A 746 16.36 19.01 23.56
CA SER A 746 15.95 18.86 24.98
C SER A 746 15.15 17.58 25.28
N VAL A 747 14.73 16.84 24.25
CA VAL A 747 13.87 15.66 24.39
C VAL A 747 14.69 14.38 24.22
N GLU A 748 15.22 13.87 25.34
CA GLU A 748 15.97 12.61 25.41
C GLU A 748 15.08 11.35 25.36
N GLY A 749 15.72 10.21 25.06
CA GLY A 749 15.19 8.86 25.18
C GLY A 749 14.45 8.36 23.93
N LEU A 750 13.33 7.68 24.15
CA LEU A 750 12.44 7.19 23.09
C LEU A 750 11.02 7.73 23.32
N ARG A 751 10.36 8.18 22.25
CA ARG A 751 8.94 8.58 22.26
C ARG A 751 8.16 7.83 21.17
N PRO A 752 6.84 7.65 21.30
CA PRO A 752 6.01 7.20 20.19
C PRO A 752 6.07 8.21 19.03
N ASN A 753 6.19 7.74 17.79
CA ASN A 753 6.18 8.62 16.61
C ASN A 753 4.75 8.92 16.17
N ALA A 754 4.47 10.16 15.77
CA ALA A 754 3.19 10.58 15.22
C ALA A 754 2.85 9.89 13.87
N ARG A 755 3.85 9.39 13.12
CA ARG A 755 3.67 8.70 11.83
C ARG A 755 2.85 7.42 11.91
N GLY A 756 2.86 6.69 13.03
CA GLY A 756 2.08 5.46 13.14
C GLY A 756 2.32 4.61 14.40
N PRO A 757 1.37 3.71 14.73
CA PRO A 757 1.50 2.81 15.87
C PRO A 757 2.68 1.86 15.69
N GLY A 758 3.56 1.79 16.68
CA GLY A 758 4.77 0.95 16.61
C GLY A 758 6.01 1.65 16.04
N LEU A 759 5.90 2.88 15.56
CA LEU A 759 7.04 3.73 15.22
C LEU A 759 7.53 4.54 16.44
N VAL A 760 8.79 4.96 16.43
CA VAL A 760 9.43 5.74 17.51
C VAL A 760 10.21 6.93 16.99
N THR A 761 10.37 7.93 17.86
CA THR A 761 11.42 8.95 17.73
C THR A 761 12.51 8.74 18.79
N PHE A 762 13.74 9.18 18.50
CA PHE A 762 14.93 8.97 19.35
C PHE A 762 15.63 10.29 19.71
N GLY A 763 16.04 10.40 20.97
CA GLY A 763 16.69 11.59 21.52
C GLY A 763 18.17 11.73 21.15
N PRO A 764 18.78 12.89 21.48
CA PRO A 764 20.19 13.17 21.19
C PRO A 764 21.14 12.32 22.04
N ASP A 765 20.69 11.84 23.20
CA ASP A 765 21.35 10.80 24.01
C ASP A 765 21.65 9.56 23.16
N ARG A 766 20.65 9.06 22.41
CA ARG A 766 20.78 7.86 21.58
C ARG A 766 21.71 8.08 20.39
N VAL A 767 21.69 9.27 19.80
CA VAL A 767 22.63 9.66 18.72
C VAL A 767 24.05 9.69 19.26
N THR A 768 24.26 10.32 20.42
CA THR A 768 25.58 10.44 21.06
C THR A 768 26.18 9.06 21.39
N ASP A 769 25.39 8.20 22.04
CA ASP A 769 25.82 6.85 22.40
C ASP A 769 26.05 5.96 21.16
N PHE A 770 25.18 6.05 20.14
CA PHE A 770 25.38 5.32 18.89
C PHE A 770 26.67 5.75 18.19
N CYS A 771 26.91 7.06 18.02
CA CYS A 771 28.11 7.57 17.37
C CYS A 771 29.37 7.13 18.13
N LYS A 772 29.39 7.35 19.45
CA LYS A 772 30.48 6.97 20.35
C LYS A 772 30.79 5.47 20.31
N LYS A 773 29.77 4.61 20.37
CA LYS A 773 29.94 3.15 20.34
C LYS A 773 30.49 2.64 19.01
N ASN A 774 30.07 3.24 17.89
CA ASN A 774 30.46 2.85 16.55
C ASN A 774 31.69 3.61 16.01
N LYS A 775 32.30 4.49 16.82
CA LYS A 775 33.43 5.37 16.46
C LYS A 775 33.11 6.34 15.30
N LEU A 776 31.84 6.67 15.13
CA LEU A 776 31.33 7.61 14.13
C LEU A 776 31.33 9.04 14.69
N GLN A 777 31.37 10.02 13.80
CA GLN A 777 31.27 11.45 14.11
C GLN A 777 29.91 12.04 13.70
N LEU A 778 29.19 11.42 12.76
CA LEU A 778 27.95 11.96 12.19
C LEU A 778 26.99 10.85 11.70
N ILE A 779 25.69 11.06 11.87
CA ILE A 779 24.59 10.39 11.16
C ILE A 779 23.99 11.38 10.16
N ILE A 780 24.03 11.08 8.85
CA ILE A 780 23.23 11.80 7.85
C ILE A 780 21.97 10.96 7.57
N ARG A 781 20.80 11.60 7.59
CA ARG A 781 19.51 10.95 7.30
C ARG A 781 18.58 11.83 6.48
N ALA A 782 17.48 11.27 5.96
CA ALA A 782 16.54 11.99 5.10
C ALA A 782 15.13 12.03 5.73
N HIS A 783 14.07 11.56 5.08
CA HIS A 783 12.76 11.19 5.65
C HIS A 783 11.93 12.27 6.39
N GLU A 784 12.43 13.49 6.60
CA GLU A 784 11.72 14.63 7.19
C GLU A 784 11.88 15.89 6.35
N CYS A 785 10.76 16.55 6.05
CA CYS A 785 10.78 17.83 5.35
C CYS A 785 11.27 18.92 6.32
N VAL A 786 12.40 19.56 6.01
CA VAL A 786 13.02 20.61 6.84
C VAL A 786 13.17 21.90 6.04
N MET A 787 12.87 23.04 6.67
CA MET A 787 12.61 24.31 5.96
C MET A 787 13.79 24.80 5.09
N ASP A 788 15.02 24.65 5.58
CA ASP A 788 16.23 25.08 4.86
C ASP A 788 16.85 23.94 4.02
N GLY A 789 16.10 22.86 3.77
CA GLY A 789 16.55 21.66 3.04
C GLY A 789 17.53 20.77 3.81
N PHE A 790 18.12 21.26 4.89
CA PHE A 790 18.85 20.47 5.87
C PHE A 790 18.63 21.03 7.28
N GLU A 791 18.79 20.18 8.30
CA GLU A 791 18.68 20.56 9.72
C GLU A 791 19.69 19.80 10.58
N ARG A 792 20.12 20.36 11.71
CA ARG A 792 21.06 19.72 12.65
C ARG A 792 20.32 19.27 13.92
N PHE A 793 20.76 18.16 14.49
CA PHE A 793 20.27 17.59 15.75
C PHE A 793 21.44 17.01 16.56
N ALA A 794 21.25 16.81 17.86
CA ALA A 794 22.24 16.24 18.77
C ALA A 794 23.58 16.99 18.69
N GLN A 795 23.52 18.32 18.88
CA GLN A 795 24.66 19.25 18.78
C GLN A 795 25.38 19.25 17.41
N GLY A 796 24.77 18.64 16.38
CA GLY A 796 25.35 18.47 15.04
C GLY A 796 25.86 17.06 14.73
N GLN A 797 25.72 16.10 15.64
CA GLN A 797 26.04 14.68 15.40
C GLN A 797 24.98 13.96 14.55
N LEU A 798 23.83 14.58 14.28
CA LEU A 798 22.90 14.17 13.24
C LEU A 798 22.55 15.34 12.31
N ILE A 799 22.45 15.06 11.01
CA ILE A 799 21.90 15.98 10.00
C ILE A 799 20.74 15.30 9.27
N THR A 800 19.57 15.96 9.28
CA THR A 800 18.43 15.66 8.40
C THR A 800 18.62 16.40 7.07
N LEU A 801 18.31 15.76 5.94
CA LEU A 801 18.53 16.27 4.58
C LEU A 801 17.33 15.97 3.67
N PHE A 802 16.90 16.96 2.89
CA PHE A 802 15.73 16.86 2.02
C PHE A 802 15.98 17.60 0.70
N SER A 803 15.87 16.94 -0.46
CA SER A 803 16.37 17.49 -1.74
C SER A 803 15.30 18.16 -2.62
N ALA A 804 14.01 17.88 -2.42
CA ALA A 804 12.91 18.47 -3.16
C ALA A 804 12.46 19.85 -2.62
N THR A 805 12.22 20.85 -3.49
CA THR A 805 11.78 22.21 -3.11
C THR A 805 10.26 22.36 -3.07
N ASN A 806 9.74 23.23 -2.19
CA ASN A 806 8.30 23.43 -1.98
C ASN A 806 7.51 22.11 -2.02
N TYR A 807 7.90 21.19 -1.14
CA TYR A 807 7.46 19.82 -1.17
C TYR A 807 5.94 19.69 -1.01
N CYS A 808 5.36 18.74 -1.76
CA CYS A 808 3.92 18.62 -2.01
C CYS A 808 3.26 19.96 -2.47
N GLY A 809 4.01 20.88 -3.07
CA GLY A 809 3.52 22.21 -3.46
C GLY A 809 3.16 23.15 -2.31
N THR A 810 3.31 22.72 -1.04
CA THR A 810 2.73 23.39 0.13
C THR A 810 3.73 23.70 1.25
N ALA A 811 4.85 22.97 1.35
CA ALA A 811 5.79 23.12 2.46
C ALA A 811 6.69 24.38 2.36
N ASN A 812 6.81 24.99 1.17
CA ASN A 812 7.66 26.15 0.88
C ASN A 812 9.13 26.04 1.34
N ASN A 813 9.62 24.82 1.52
CA ASN A 813 11.00 24.53 1.94
C ASN A 813 11.99 24.71 0.79
N ALA A 814 13.24 25.02 1.14
CA ALA A 814 14.38 24.78 0.26
C ALA A 814 14.67 23.27 0.16
N GLY A 815 15.27 22.87 -0.95
CA GLY A 815 15.84 21.54 -1.16
C GLY A 815 17.36 21.64 -1.09
N ALA A 816 18.04 20.67 -0.46
CA ALA A 816 19.49 20.71 -0.30
C ALA A 816 20.17 19.37 -0.62
N ILE A 817 21.48 19.47 -0.89
CA ILE A 817 22.44 18.36 -0.94
C ILE A 817 23.64 18.69 -0.04
N LEU A 818 24.32 17.66 0.45
CA LEU A 818 25.54 17.82 1.25
C LEU A 818 26.75 17.39 0.43
N VAL A 819 27.70 18.30 0.21
CA VAL A 819 29.00 17.96 -0.39
C VAL A 819 29.97 17.64 0.75
N VAL A 820 30.34 16.37 0.87
CA VAL A 820 31.35 15.88 1.81
C VAL A 820 32.72 15.94 1.12
N GLY A 821 33.60 16.83 1.58
CA GLY A 821 34.97 16.94 1.08
C GLY A 821 35.91 15.86 1.63
N ARG A 822 37.10 15.69 1.03
CA ARG A 822 38.11 14.69 1.46
C ARG A 822 38.56 14.83 2.92
N GLY A 823 38.61 16.06 3.44
CA GLY A 823 38.87 16.33 4.87
C GLY A 823 37.62 16.28 5.76
N LEU A 824 36.58 15.54 5.34
CA LEU A 824 35.27 15.41 6.00
C LEU A 824 34.54 16.73 6.33
N VAL A 825 34.92 17.83 5.68
CA VAL A 825 34.21 19.11 5.71
C VAL A 825 32.88 18.95 4.96
N ILE A 826 31.76 19.22 5.63
CA ILE A 826 30.42 19.15 5.06
C ILE A 826 29.99 20.54 4.58
N VAL A 827 29.67 20.68 3.29
CA VAL A 827 29.16 21.93 2.70
C VAL A 827 27.73 21.70 2.18
N PRO A 828 26.69 22.26 2.84
CA PRO A 828 25.34 22.24 2.28
C PRO A 828 25.25 23.14 1.05
N LYS A 829 24.50 22.68 0.05
CA LYS A 829 24.20 23.36 -1.21
C LYS A 829 22.69 23.33 -1.42
N LEU A 830 22.08 24.49 -1.62
CA LEU A 830 20.62 24.67 -1.55
C LEU A 830 20.06 25.14 -2.90
N ILE A 831 18.84 24.72 -3.20
CA ILE A 831 17.95 25.37 -4.17
C ILE A 831 16.67 25.81 -3.45
N HIS A 832 16.18 27.00 -3.79
CA HIS A 832 14.93 27.54 -3.24
C HIS A 832 13.73 27.18 -4.14
N PRO A 833 12.49 27.24 -3.65
CA PRO A 833 11.30 27.21 -4.50
C PRO A 833 11.40 28.17 -5.68
N LEU A 834 10.96 27.74 -6.86
CA LEU A 834 10.75 28.67 -7.98
C LEU A 834 9.53 29.55 -7.69
N PRO A 835 9.55 30.84 -8.07
CA PRO A 835 8.36 31.68 -7.94
C PRO A 835 7.22 31.12 -8.80
N PRO A 836 5.95 31.33 -8.41
CA PRO A 836 4.80 30.95 -9.24
C PRO A 836 4.93 31.53 -10.66
N PRO A 837 4.60 30.75 -11.71
CA PRO A 837 4.74 31.22 -13.09
C PRO A 837 3.87 32.47 -13.30
N LEU A 838 4.52 33.58 -13.68
CA LEU A 838 3.84 34.80 -14.09
C LEU A 838 2.92 34.48 -15.27
N GLN A 839 1.63 34.84 -15.15
CA GLN A 839 0.65 34.63 -16.21
C GLN A 839 1.05 35.43 -17.46
N SER A 840 1.61 34.74 -18.45
CA SER A 840 1.96 35.31 -19.75
C SER A 840 0.79 35.16 -20.75
N PRO A 841 0.62 36.08 -21.73
CA PRO A 841 -0.62 36.14 -22.51
C PRO A 841 -0.80 35.07 -23.60
N GLU A 842 0.07 34.05 -23.67
CA GLU A 842 0.16 33.09 -24.78
C GLU A 842 -0.28 31.67 -24.38
N THR A 843 -1.45 31.55 -23.73
CA THR A 843 -2.01 30.25 -23.33
C THR A 843 -3.00 29.70 -24.35
N SER A 844 -2.62 28.62 -25.04
CA SER A 844 -3.55 27.80 -25.81
C SER A 844 -4.38 26.91 -24.86
N PRO A 845 -5.73 26.83 -25.00
CA PRO A 845 -6.58 26.17 -23.99
C PRO A 845 -6.21 24.71 -23.67
N GLU A 846 -5.74 23.96 -24.67
CA GLU A 846 -5.49 22.51 -24.57
C GLU A 846 -4.26 22.14 -23.71
N ARG A 847 -3.36 23.08 -23.39
CA ARG A 847 -2.17 22.79 -22.57
C ARG A 847 -2.33 23.06 -21.07
N MET A 848 -3.20 23.99 -20.67
CA MET A 848 -3.31 24.38 -19.25
C MET A 848 -3.93 23.27 -18.37
N THR A 849 -4.73 22.38 -18.95
CA THR A 849 -5.55 21.41 -18.23
C THR A 849 -4.76 20.19 -17.72
N GLU A 850 -3.69 19.78 -18.41
CA GLU A 850 -2.92 18.58 -18.05
C GLU A 850 -1.81 18.83 -17.02
N GLU A 851 -1.23 20.03 -16.97
CA GLU A 851 -0.18 20.39 -16.00
C GLU A 851 -0.79 20.67 -14.61
N THR A 852 -1.90 21.40 -14.56
CA THR A 852 -2.60 21.74 -13.30
C THR A 852 -3.07 20.51 -12.52
N TRP A 853 -3.57 19.47 -13.20
CA TRP A 853 -4.10 18.26 -12.56
C TRP A 853 -3.06 17.45 -11.76
N MET A 854 -1.76 17.52 -12.12
CA MET A 854 -0.68 16.94 -11.30
C MET A 854 -0.18 17.89 -10.20
N GLN A 855 -0.19 19.21 -10.40
CA GLN A 855 0.06 20.15 -9.30
C GLN A 855 -0.97 19.94 -8.19
N GLU A 856 -2.25 19.82 -8.56
CA GLU A 856 -3.35 19.54 -7.65
C GLU A 856 -3.18 18.19 -6.90
N LEU A 857 -2.67 17.14 -7.57
CA LEU A 857 -2.38 15.88 -6.89
C LEU A 857 -1.26 16.04 -5.86
N ASN A 858 -0.19 16.78 -6.20
CA ASN A 858 0.94 16.97 -5.29
C ASN A 858 0.50 17.75 -4.04
N ILE A 859 -0.33 18.79 -4.21
CA ILE A 859 -0.97 19.55 -3.13
C ILE A 859 -1.78 18.65 -2.19
N GLN A 860 -2.40 17.60 -2.72
CA GLN A 860 -3.25 16.70 -1.91
C GLN A 860 -2.52 15.53 -1.25
N ARG A 861 -1.33 15.13 -1.72
CA ARG A 861 -0.58 14.02 -1.11
C ARG A 861 -0.05 14.47 0.25
N PRO A 862 -0.48 13.86 1.38
CA PRO A 862 -0.20 14.40 2.71
C PRO A 862 1.32 14.42 2.96
N PRO A 863 1.96 15.59 3.15
CA PRO A 863 3.41 15.69 3.19
C PRO A 863 3.99 14.87 4.34
N THR A 864 5.17 14.30 4.08
CA THR A 864 6.17 13.97 5.12
C THR A 864 6.17 15.07 6.18
N PRO A 865 5.90 14.76 7.47
CA PRO A 865 5.76 15.78 8.51
C PRO A 865 6.94 16.74 8.53
N THR A 866 6.65 18.04 8.57
CA THR A 866 7.69 19.06 8.72
C THR A 866 8.17 19.09 10.16
N ARG A 867 9.49 18.91 10.38
CA ARG A 867 10.06 19.03 11.72
C ARG A 867 9.89 20.47 12.21
N GLY A 868 9.32 20.62 13.41
CA GLY A 868 8.89 21.92 13.91
C GLY A 868 10.08 22.84 14.21
N ARG A 869 10.14 24.01 13.56
CA ARG A 869 11.17 25.02 13.84
C ARG A 869 11.16 25.36 15.34
N PRO A 870 12.31 25.37 16.04
CA PRO A 870 12.37 25.79 17.43
C PRO A 870 11.80 27.21 17.58
N GLN A 871 10.69 27.34 18.31
CA GLN A 871 10.16 28.66 18.66
C GLN A 871 11.04 29.25 19.78
N PRO A 872 11.60 30.46 19.61
CA PRO A 872 12.05 31.23 20.76
C PRO A 872 10.81 31.64 21.59
N ASP A 873 10.93 31.70 22.92
CA ASP A 873 9.83 32.05 23.86
C ASP A 873 9.28 33.49 23.71
N HIS A 874 9.68 34.22 22.67
CA HIS A 874 9.32 35.60 22.39
C HIS A 874 8.90 35.80 20.93
N ASP A 875 7.67 35.38 20.61
CA ASP A 875 6.78 36.24 19.81
C ASP A 875 5.30 35.81 19.94
N ARG A 876 4.65 36.26 21.03
CA ARG A 876 3.22 36.00 21.29
C ARG A 876 2.31 37.15 20.86
N SER A 877 2.74 37.93 19.85
CA SER A 877 2.04 39.15 19.42
C SER A 877 2.36 39.62 17.99
N SER A 878 1.79 38.98 16.98
CA SER A 878 1.36 39.70 15.77
C SER A 878 0.17 39.01 15.06
N LEU A 879 -0.80 39.81 14.64
CA LEU A 879 -1.92 39.42 13.80
C LEU A 879 -1.76 40.13 12.45
N ALA A 880 -1.53 39.37 11.37
CA ALA A 880 -1.76 39.83 10.00
C ALA A 880 -1.90 38.64 9.05
N TYR A 881 -2.93 38.67 8.21
CA TYR A 881 -2.99 37.89 6.96
C TYR A 881 -2.11 38.55 5.90
N ILE A 882 -1.55 37.75 5.00
CA ILE A 882 -1.94 37.68 3.59
C ILE A 882 -1.73 36.23 3.12
#